data_AF-A0A7G2CJK9-F1
#
_entry.id   AF-A0A7G2CJK9-F1
#
_cell.length_a   1.000
_cell.length_b   1.000
_cell.length_c   1.000
_cell.angle_alpha   90.00
_cell.angle_beta   90.00
_cell.angle_gamma   90.00
#
_symmetry.space_group_name_H-M   'P 1'
#
loop_
_entity.id
_entity.type
_entity.pdbx_description
1 polymer ?
#
loop_
_entity_poly.entity_id
_entity_poly.type
_entity_poly.pdbx_seq_one_letter_code
_entity_poly.pdbx_strand_id
1 'polypeptide(L)'
;MASSSILTSCAAYMKEKPLAFAAVSSAARRAAEEQEFVYGGIYMQKKTRTMFAVDIVPTELQQWWILRTADTPVELTVSPSIGDLFGGPAMMARWENFVKTMMASGAVKKSRALLIGQYSLTAFLPLLRHVTEIELEECRSLRSISELAGYDHITSLVVDSPALTDISAVSTLPNLEKVTLCTAHITSLEPFVHCKKLNFFQIGGESLNTHITTLEPLRHLKKLRHLEIYQCSIVHMDALANFKELGVVKLYGCPELENVDGLAGLPRLTEVEILHCRRLVQVDGLRHLPSLKKVTVVDCPVEDLNMLSTSKELRTAEVGPCGTGVTLECFTGFSKLRGLRAALCRVPSLNVLAGCTGLTKLRLTSCEGLTTLDGLPELPLLTEFWLSFSEIDSLQPLERCPNLRVLHLDHCEKLTTLDNMPALPQLTIATITSCGIHSLDAFSRSSALQQLVCDDCPNVSSISGLKGIPALVNLTVGYRLLESCMGSIMIDGETGEYSRQPGVKLISCPKINPNECLLAQPGVKVVVLVNCSITNVGGLKRNTSLTQFHIEGCPQLTSLKGLRRHPTLRSVSVTGCPLIRDIDVLLTCPKLFNVKTHGKGAANLAPVLTVQDGLRKRRQNDKPKRASDVQKRVSDAGGSGKVLEEWKAYVKLLQSAGMMAFQARRSEGVGLGTAFFGAVWFLFVFFLIWS
;
A
#
# COMPACT_ATOMS: atom_id res chain seq x y z
N MET A 1 9.59 15.97 -28.41
CA MET A 1 10.10 15.52 -29.73
C MET A 1 11.34 14.62 -29.61
N ALA A 2 11.40 13.72 -28.63
CA ALA A 2 12.41 12.65 -28.58
C ALA A 2 11.79 11.25 -28.40
N SER A 3 10.46 11.14 -28.43
CA SER A 3 9.73 9.86 -28.30
C SER A 3 8.99 9.44 -29.58
N SER A 4 8.76 10.34 -30.55
CA SER A 4 8.08 9.98 -31.79
C SER A 4 9.01 9.52 -32.91
N SER A 5 10.32 9.83 -32.85
CA SER A 5 11.28 9.42 -33.89
C SER A 5 11.61 7.94 -33.85
N ILE A 6 11.50 7.27 -32.69
CA ILE A 6 11.80 5.84 -32.54
C ILE A 6 10.71 4.98 -33.21
N LEU A 7 9.44 5.37 -33.08
CA LEU A 7 8.32 4.65 -33.66
C LEU A 7 8.27 4.77 -35.19
N THR A 8 8.62 5.93 -35.76
CA THR A 8 8.67 6.10 -37.22
C THR A 8 9.89 5.42 -37.84
N SER A 9 11.01 5.29 -37.11
CA SER A 9 12.14 4.49 -37.57
C SER A 9 11.82 2.99 -37.61
N CYS A 10 11.05 2.44 -36.66
CA CYS A 10 10.73 1.00 -36.67
C CYS A 10 9.91 0.57 -37.90
N ALA A 11 9.02 1.43 -38.41
CA ALA A 11 8.18 1.10 -39.58
C ALA A 11 8.99 0.98 -40.89
N ALA A 12 10.10 1.70 -41.03
CA ALA A 12 11.00 1.59 -42.18
C ALA A 12 11.89 0.33 -42.11
N TYR A 13 12.26 -0.12 -40.91
CA TYR A 13 13.08 -1.32 -40.68
C TYR A 13 12.33 -2.64 -40.90
N MET A 14 11.00 -2.63 -40.89
CA MET A 14 10.17 -3.82 -41.20
C MET A 14 10.21 -4.25 -42.67
N LYS A 15 10.95 -3.53 -43.54
CA LYS A 15 11.14 -3.87 -44.95
C LYS A 15 12.53 -4.42 -45.30
N GLU A 16 13.49 -4.47 -44.37
CA GLU A 16 14.87 -4.90 -44.67
C GLU A 16 15.25 -6.28 -44.14
N LYS A 17 16.19 -6.92 -44.85
CA LYS A 17 16.65 -8.31 -44.65
C LYS A 17 17.16 -8.58 -43.21
N PRO A 18 17.05 -9.83 -42.72
CA PRO A 18 17.30 -10.21 -41.32
C PRO A 18 18.66 -9.84 -40.70
N LEU A 19 19.67 -9.44 -41.50
CA LEU A 19 21.00 -9.04 -41.03
C LEU A 19 21.07 -7.61 -40.47
N ALA A 20 20.29 -6.66 -40.99
CA ALA A 20 20.29 -5.27 -40.47
C ALA A 20 19.64 -5.19 -39.07
N PHE A 21 18.64 -6.03 -38.82
CA PHE A 21 17.97 -6.18 -37.52
C PHE A 21 18.88 -6.78 -36.45
N ALA A 22 19.85 -7.63 -36.83
CA ALA A 22 20.75 -8.29 -35.89
C ALA A 22 21.73 -7.34 -35.17
N ALA A 23 22.10 -6.22 -35.81
CA ALA A 23 23.02 -5.24 -35.21
C ALA A 23 22.29 -4.33 -34.20
N VAL A 24 21.09 -3.83 -34.58
CA VAL A 24 20.22 -3.01 -33.72
C VAL A 24 19.73 -3.78 -32.50
N SER A 25 19.48 -5.09 -32.65
CA SER A 25 18.96 -5.92 -31.55
C SER A 25 19.96 -6.15 -30.42
N SER A 26 21.28 -6.04 -30.62
CA SER A 26 22.27 -6.25 -29.55
C SER A 26 22.32 -5.10 -28.53
N ALA A 27 22.10 -3.86 -28.98
CA ALA A 27 22.04 -2.68 -28.12
C ALA A 27 20.63 -2.49 -27.53
N ALA A 28 19.58 -2.74 -28.32
CA ALA A 28 18.21 -2.76 -27.83
C ALA A 28 17.98 -3.89 -26.81
N ARG A 29 18.63 -5.06 -26.99
CA ARG A 29 18.67 -6.17 -26.02
C ARG A 29 19.23 -5.70 -24.67
N ARG A 30 20.43 -5.11 -24.67
CA ARG A 30 21.06 -4.61 -23.44
C ARG A 30 20.20 -3.56 -22.73
N ALA A 31 19.64 -2.61 -23.48
CA ALA A 31 18.76 -1.59 -22.91
C ALA A 31 17.44 -2.17 -22.35
N ALA A 32 16.83 -3.16 -23.01
CA ALA A 32 15.59 -3.79 -22.55
C ALA A 32 15.81 -4.71 -21.33
N GLU A 33 16.92 -5.45 -21.30
CA GLU A 33 17.32 -6.31 -20.17
C GLU A 33 17.70 -5.49 -18.92
N GLU A 34 18.28 -4.29 -19.09
CA GLU A 34 18.67 -3.40 -17.98
C GLU A 34 17.54 -2.51 -17.45
N GLN A 35 16.48 -2.25 -18.22
CA GLN A 35 15.45 -1.25 -17.89
C GLN A 35 14.00 -1.77 -17.81
N GLU A 36 13.76 -3.09 -17.74
CA GLU A 36 12.40 -3.68 -17.67
C GLU A 36 11.46 -3.15 -18.77
N PHE A 37 11.94 -3.14 -20.03
CA PHE A 37 11.26 -2.49 -21.15
C PHE A 37 10.32 -3.43 -21.92
N VAL A 38 9.32 -2.86 -22.62
CA VAL A 38 8.42 -3.58 -23.54
C VAL A 38 8.99 -3.52 -24.97
N TYR A 39 9.25 -4.68 -25.59
CA TYR A 39 9.60 -4.75 -27.01
C TYR A 39 8.65 -5.69 -27.75
N GLY A 40 7.88 -5.13 -28.70
CA GLY A 40 6.99 -5.90 -29.55
C GLY A 40 5.96 -6.75 -28.81
N GLY A 41 5.52 -6.35 -27.60
CA GLY A 41 4.58 -7.12 -26.77
C GLY A 41 5.23 -8.06 -25.76
N ILE A 42 6.56 -8.19 -25.73
CA ILE A 42 7.28 -8.91 -24.67
C ILE A 42 7.62 -7.94 -23.54
N TYR A 43 7.21 -8.28 -22.32
CA TYR A 43 7.58 -7.64 -21.07
C TYR A 43 8.64 -8.46 -20.33
N MET A 44 9.64 -7.78 -19.77
CA MET A 44 10.80 -8.39 -19.12
C MET A 44 10.79 -8.08 -17.63
N GLN A 45 10.78 -9.12 -16.79
CA GLN A 45 10.95 -8.93 -15.34
C GLN A 45 11.82 -10.03 -14.73
N LYS A 46 13.03 -9.66 -14.30
CA LYS A 46 13.96 -10.40 -13.41
C LYS A 46 14.29 -11.88 -13.69
N LYS A 47 13.67 -12.53 -14.71
CA LYS A 47 13.90 -13.87 -15.33
C LYS A 47 12.68 -14.42 -16.11
N THR A 48 11.52 -13.77 -16.06
CA THR A 48 10.33 -14.15 -16.83
C THR A 48 10.18 -13.26 -18.06
N ARG A 49 9.74 -13.86 -19.18
CA ARG A 49 9.40 -13.12 -20.40
C ARG A 49 7.92 -13.30 -20.67
N THR A 50 7.15 -12.26 -20.36
CA THR A 50 5.71 -12.28 -20.54
C THR A 50 5.37 -11.74 -21.92
N MET A 51 4.57 -12.46 -22.68
CA MET A 51 4.19 -12.07 -24.02
C MET A 51 2.70 -11.72 -24.09
N PHE A 52 2.44 -10.46 -24.37
CA PHE A 52 1.14 -9.89 -24.70
C PHE A 52 1.14 -9.62 -26.21
N ALA A 53 0.40 -10.39 -27.00
CA ALA A 53 0.38 -10.16 -28.44
C ALA A 53 -1.00 -10.37 -29.05
N VAL A 54 -1.35 -9.46 -29.98
CA VAL A 54 -2.61 -9.42 -30.73
C VAL A 54 -2.40 -9.77 -32.22
N ASP A 55 -1.15 -9.96 -32.71
CA ASP A 55 -0.84 -10.18 -34.14
C ASP A 55 0.42 -11.05 -34.40
N ILE A 56 0.52 -11.57 -35.64
CA ILE A 56 1.40 -12.63 -36.16
C ILE A 56 2.82 -12.18 -36.54
N VAL A 57 2.96 -11.02 -37.19
CA VAL A 57 4.30 -10.50 -37.59
C VAL A 57 5.20 -10.25 -36.36
N PRO A 58 4.66 -9.77 -35.22
CA PRO A 58 5.41 -9.79 -33.96
C PRO A 58 5.89 -11.19 -33.55
N THR A 59 5.08 -12.24 -33.73
CA THR A 59 5.36 -13.61 -33.24
C THR A 59 6.63 -14.22 -33.84
N GLU A 60 6.89 -14.06 -35.13
CA GLU A 60 8.11 -14.58 -35.78
C GLU A 60 9.38 -13.84 -35.31
N LEU A 61 9.29 -12.51 -35.13
CA LEU A 61 10.37 -11.69 -34.60
C LEU A 61 10.67 -12.04 -33.13
N GLN A 62 9.61 -12.26 -32.34
CA GLN A 62 9.69 -12.71 -30.95
C GLN A 62 10.37 -14.10 -30.88
N GLN A 63 10.01 -15.03 -31.76
CA GLN A 63 10.62 -16.36 -31.86
C GLN A 63 12.13 -16.28 -32.08
N TRP A 64 12.55 -15.53 -33.11
CA TRP A 64 13.97 -15.36 -33.43
C TRP A 64 14.76 -14.80 -32.24
N TRP A 65 14.16 -13.83 -31.54
CA TRP A 65 14.79 -13.18 -30.41
C TRP A 65 14.95 -14.13 -29.21
N ILE A 66 13.92 -14.92 -28.86
CA ILE A 66 14.03 -15.89 -27.76
C ILE A 66 15.09 -16.96 -28.06
N LEU A 67 15.14 -17.50 -29.28
CA LEU A 67 16.10 -18.53 -29.68
C LEU A 67 17.57 -18.05 -29.61
N ARG A 68 17.84 -16.78 -29.91
CA ARG A 68 19.20 -16.21 -29.91
C ARG A 68 19.64 -15.55 -28.61
N THR A 69 18.77 -15.55 -27.60
CA THR A 69 19.04 -14.98 -26.27
C THR A 69 19.06 -16.07 -25.18
N ALA A 70 19.19 -17.34 -25.58
CA ALA A 70 19.01 -18.54 -24.77
C ALA A 70 20.19 -18.90 -23.84
N ASP A 71 21.14 -17.99 -23.63
CA ASP A 71 22.27 -18.22 -22.69
C ASP A 71 21.75 -18.52 -21.25
N THR A 72 20.52 -18.08 -20.95
CA THR A 72 19.79 -18.44 -19.74
C THR A 72 18.40 -19.01 -20.07
N PRO A 73 17.92 -20.04 -19.36
CA PRO A 73 16.58 -20.60 -19.59
C PRO A 73 15.46 -19.59 -19.33
N VAL A 74 14.44 -19.59 -20.19
CA VAL A 74 13.33 -18.62 -20.15
C VAL A 74 12.00 -19.29 -19.79
N GLU A 75 11.14 -18.55 -19.08
CA GLU A 75 9.71 -18.85 -18.90
C GLU A 75 8.90 -18.04 -19.91
N LEU A 76 8.02 -18.71 -20.66
CA LEU A 76 7.16 -18.10 -21.68
C LEU A 76 5.73 -17.99 -21.16
N THR A 77 5.23 -16.78 -20.96
CA THR A 77 3.81 -16.55 -20.65
C THR A 77 3.06 -16.05 -21.88
N VAL A 78 1.99 -16.74 -22.26
CA VAL A 78 1.08 -16.37 -23.35
C VAL A 78 -0.20 -15.80 -22.73
N SER A 79 -0.48 -14.52 -22.98
CA SER A 79 -1.74 -13.88 -22.57
C SER A 79 -2.53 -13.42 -23.80
N PRO A 80 -3.48 -14.23 -24.30
CA PRO A 80 -4.42 -13.78 -25.31
C PRO A 80 -5.42 -12.82 -24.66
N SER A 81 -5.30 -11.51 -24.91
CA SER A 81 -6.25 -10.53 -24.34
C SER A 81 -7.63 -10.70 -24.96
N ILE A 82 -8.67 -10.69 -24.12
CA ILE A 82 -10.06 -10.57 -24.59
C ILE A 82 -10.34 -9.13 -25.00
N GLY A 83 -10.52 -8.94 -26.29
CA GLY A 83 -11.41 -7.95 -26.88
C GLY A 83 -11.95 -8.61 -28.13
N ASP A 84 -13.26 -8.57 -28.34
CA ASP A 84 -13.90 -9.16 -29.52
C ASP A 84 -13.10 -8.84 -30.81
N LEU A 85 -13.00 -9.83 -31.71
CA LEU A 85 -12.25 -9.83 -32.98
C LEU A 85 -10.75 -10.19 -32.88
N PHE A 86 -10.28 -11.01 -33.85
CA PHE A 86 -8.87 -11.35 -34.15
C PHE A 86 -8.28 -12.66 -33.62
N GLY A 87 -9.05 -13.74 -33.63
CA GLY A 87 -8.41 -15.04 -33.73
C GLY A 87 -9.33 -16.22 -33.93
N GLY A 88 -9.90 -16.38 -35.13
CA GLY A 88 -10.47 -17.68 -35.51
C GLY A 88 -9.45 -18.83 -35.37
N PRO A 89 -9.83 -20.08 -35.67
CA PRO A 89 -8.97 -21.26 -35.48
C PRO A 89 -7.52 -21.12 -35.98
N ALA A 90 -7.31 -20.32 -37.02
CA ALA A 90 -5.99 -19.99 -37.57
C ALA A 90 -5.04 -19.27 -36.59
N MET A 91 -5.53 -18.40 -35.72
CA MET A 91 -4.68 -17.70 -34.74
C MET A 91 -4.27 -18.66 -33.61
N MET A 92 -5.20 -19.49 -33.12
CA MET A 92 -4.90 -20.50 -32.10
C MET A 92 -3.93 -21.56 -32.62
N ALA A 93 -4.06 -21.98 -33.87
CA ALA A 93 -3.09 -22.87 -34.52
C ALA A 93 -1.68 -22.23 -34.61
N ARG A 94 -1.59 -20.92 -34.81
CA ARG A 94 -0.30 -20.21 -34.81
C ARG A 94 0.30 -20.13 -33.42
N TRP A 95 -0.50 -19.84 -32.40
CA TRP A 95 -0.08 -19.87 -31.00
C TRP A 95 0.39 -21.27 -30.57
N GLU A 96 -0.35 -22.32 -30.93
CA GLU A 96 0.06 -23.71 -30.73
C GLU A 96 1.42 -23.98 -31.36
N ASN A 97 1.59 -23.64 -32.65
CA ASN A 97 2.85 -23.87 -33.36
C ASN A 97 4.02 -23.07 -32.78
N PHE A 98 3.78 -21.82 -32.36
CA PHE A 98 4.79 -20.99 -31.71
C PHE A 98 5.25 -21.61 -30.39
N VAL A 99 4.32 -21.92 -29.48
CA VAL A 99 4.67 -22.52 -28.18
C VAL A 99 5.38 -23.86 -28.39
N LYS A 100 4.87 -24.70 -29.28
CA LYS A 100 5.50 -25.98 -29.64
C LYS A 100 6.94 -25.81 -30.11
N THR A 101 7.18 -24.87 -31.02
CA THR A 101 8.52 -24.61 -31.58
C THR A 101 9.46 -24.08 -30.50
N MET A 102 8.97 -23.18 -29.65
CA MET A 102 9.75 -22.60 -28.57
C MET A 102 10.15 -23.64 -27.52
N MET A 103 9.23 -24.52 -27.14
CA MET A 103 9.51 -25.62 -26.20
C MET A 103 10.49 -26.63 -26.81
N ALA A 104 10.31 -27.00 -28.10
CA ALA A 104 11.19 -27.95 -28.79
C ALA A 104 12.64 -27.46 -28.94
N SER A 105 12.85 -26.14 -28.95
CA SER A 105 14.20 -25.56 -29.06
C SER A 105 15.07 -25.69 -27.81
N GLY A 106 14.47 -26.01 -26.66
CA GLY A 106 15.15 -26.02 -25.36
C GLY A 106 15.45 -24.64 -24.77
N ALA A 107 15.17 -23.55 -25.50
CA ALA A 107 15.33 -22.17 -24.99
C ALA A 107 14.30 -21.83 -23.88
N VAL A 108 13.12 -22.45 -23.96
CA VAL A 108 12.04 -22.29 -22.98
C VAL A 108 11.96 -23.54 -22.11
N LYS A 109 12.12 -23.37 -20.79
CA LYS A 109 12.00 -24.49 -19.84
C LYS A 109 10.59 -24.66 -19.28
N LYS A 110 9.79 -23.60 -19.30
CA LYS A 110 8.44 -23.55 -18.74
C LYS A 110 7.56 -22.66 -19.60
N SER A 111 6.31 -23.06 -19.77
CA SER A 111 5.28 -22.32 -20.51
C SER A 111 4.06 -22.10 -19.62
N ARG A 112 3.51 -20.89 -19.68
CA ARG A 112 2.32 -20.46 -18.93
C ARG A 112 1.29 -19.85 -19.87
N ALA A 113 0.01 -20.15 -19.67
CA ALA A 113 -1.09 -19.47 -20.34
C ALA A 113 -1.89 -18.67 -19.30
N LEU A 114 -2.02 -17.37 -19.54
CA LEU A 114 -2.85 -16.46 -18.74
C LEU A 114 -4.10 -16.11 -19.55
N LEU A 115 -5.21 -16.75 -19.21
CA LEU A 115 -6.49 -16.60 -19.89
C LEU A 115 -7.43 -15.77 -19.00
N ILE A 116 -7.67 -14.52 -19.39
CA ILE A 116 -8.50 -13.59 -18.62
C ILE A 116 -9.91 -13.58 -19.19
N GLY A 117 -10.95 -13.56 -18.35
CA GLY A 117 -12.34 -13.32 -18.75
C GLY A 117 -13.01 -14.44 -19.56
N GLN A 118 -12.43 -15.64 -19.59
CA GLN A 118 -12.91 -16.73 -20.42
C GLN A 118 -14.17 -17.39 -19.86
N TYR A 119 -15.04 -17.84 -20.77
CA TYR A 119 -16.25 -18.61 -20.44
C TYR A 119 -16.15 -20.10 -20.82
N SER A 120 -15.21 -20.48 -21.70
CA SER A 120 -14.88 -21.87 -22.05
C SER A 120 -13.42 -21.95 -22.51
N LEU A 121 -12.81 -23.12 -22.33
CA LEU A 121 -11.44 -23.40 -22.78
C LEU A 121 -11.37 -23.98 -24.19
N THR A 122 -12.52 -24.26 -24.83
CA THR A 122 -12.58 -24.94 -26.14
C THR A 122 -11.74 -24.25 -27.22
N ALA A 123 -11.78 -22.91 -27.30
CA ALA A 123 -11.00 -22.16 -28.27
C ALA A 123 -9.48 -22.27 -28.04
N PHE A 124 -9.06 -22.61 -26.83
CA PHE A 124 -7.65 -22.64 -26.40
C PHE A 124 -7.07 -24.04 -26.37
N LEU A 125 -7.86 -25.09 -26.63
CA LEU A 125 -7.40 -26.50 -26.66
C LEU A 125 -6.07 -26.70 -27.41
N PRO A 126 -5.84 -26.11 -28.60
CA PRO A 126 -4.55 -26.24 -29.30
C PRO A 126 -3.37 -25.72 -28.46
N LEU A 127 -3.53 -24.56 -27.82
CA LEU A 127 -2.52 -23.94 -26.98
C LEU A 127 -2.23 -24.78 -25.72
N LEU A 128 -3.27 -25.31 -25.08
CA LEU A 128 -3.18 -26.05 -23.81
C LEU A 128 -2.32 -27.33 -23.89
N ARG A 129 -2.18 -27.91 -25.09
CA ARG A 129 -1.34 -29.11 -25.36
C ARG A 129 0.15 -28.93 -25.09
N HIS A 130 0.63 -27.69 -24.99
CA HIS A 130 2.05 -27.38 -24.86
C HIS A 130 2.39 -26.53 -23.63
N VAL A 131 1.38 -26.19 -22.82
CA VAL A 131 1.50 -25.28 -21.70
C VAL A 131 1.57 -26.03 -20.37
N THR A 132 2.60 -25.76 -19.57
CA THR A 132 2.83 -26.42 -18.27
C THR A 132 2.12 -25.77 -17.10
N GLU A 133 1.75 -24.48 -17.21
CA GLU A 133 1.11 -23.70 -16.15
C GLU A 133 -0.09 -22.94 -16.71
N ILE A 134 -1.26 -23.05 -16.09
CA ILE A 134 -2.49 -22.42 -16.58
C ILE A 134 -3.02 -21.51 -15.49
N GLU A 135 -3.36 -20.29 -15.88
CA GLU A 135 -4.04 -19.33 -15.02
C GLU A 135 -5.26 -18.77 -15.73
N LEU A 136 -6.41 -18.93 -15.08
CA LEU A 136 -7.70 -18.48 -15.55
C LEU A 136 -8.14 -17.36 -14.61
N GLU A 137 -8.00 -16.09 -15.01
CA GLU A 137 -8.33 -14.93 -14.17
C GLU A 137 -9.64 -14.29 -14.62
N GLU A 138 -10.42 -13.74 -13.68
CA GLU A 138 -11.68 -13.05 -13.96
C GLU A 138 -12.69 -13.89 -14.79
N CYS A 139 -12.62 -15.22 -14.74
CA CYS A 139 -13.43 -16.13 -15.54
C CYS A 139 -14.83 -16.31 -14.93
N ARG A 140 -15.60 -15.21 -14.77
CA ARG A 140 -16.85 -15.15 -13.99
C ARG A 140 -17.94 -16.17 -14.37
N SER A 141 -17.90 -16.71 -15.59
CA SER A 141 -18.90 -17.65 -16.12
C SER A 141 -18.36 -19.06 -16.38
N LEU A 142 -17.08 -19.33 -16.13
CA LEU A 142 -16.47 -20.63 -16.41
C LEU A 142 -16.94 -21.66 -15.38
N ARG A 143 -17.77 -22.62 -15.82
CA ARG A 143 -18.36 -23.64 -14.93
C ARG A 143 -17.59 -24.95 -14.84
N SER A 144 -16.78 -25.26 -15.85
CA SER A 144 -16.03 -26.51 -15.94
C SER A 144 -14.65 -26.27 -16.53
N ILE A 145 -13.70 -27.12 -16.13
CA ILE A 145 -12.37 -27.26 -16.71
C ILE A 145 -12.16 -28.64 -17.34
N SER A 146 -13.24 -29.30 -17.76
CA SER A 146 -13.22 -30.65 -18.37
C SER A 146 -12.24 -30.77 -19.55
N GLU A 147 -12.04 -29.68 -20.29
CA GLU A 147 -11.12 -29.55 -21.41
C GLU A 147 -9.64 -29.77 -21.04
N LEU A 148 -9.29 -29.71 -19.75
CA LEU A 148 -7.94 -29.98 -19.26
C LEU A 148 -7.65 -31.48 -19.09
N ALA A 149 -8.64 -32.35 -19.27
CA ALA A 149 -8.49 -33.77 -18.98
C ALA A 149 -7.41 -34.43 -19.86
N GLY A 150 -6.54 -35.22 -19.22
CA GLY A 150 -5.51 -36.04 -19.87
C GLY A 150 -4.18 -35.33 -20.16
N TYR A 151 -4.03 -34.05 -19.81
CA TYR A 151 -2.77 -33.32 -20.00
C TYR A 151 -1.77 -33.59 -18.86
N ASP A 152 -0.90 -34.58 -19.06
CA ASP A 152 0.09 -34.99 -18.07
C ASP A 152 1.23 -33.97 -17.86
N HIS A 153 1.42 -33.00 -18.75
CA HIS A 153 2.47 -31.98 -18.64
C HIS A 153 2.08 -30.78 -17.76
N ILE A 154 0.82 -30.66 -17.34
CA ILE A 154 0.35 -29.57 -16.48
C ILE A 154 0.90 -29.77 -15.06
N THR A 155 1.53 -28.73 -14.53
CA THR A 155 2.16 -28.70 -13.20
C THR A 155 1.57 -27.63 -12.29
N SER A 156 0.97 -26.56 -12.85
CA SER A 156 0.33 -25.49 -12.08
C SER A 156 -1.02 -25.13 -12.68
N LEU A 157 -2.04 -25.01 -11.83
CA LEU A 157 -3.38 -24.61 -12.22
C LEU A 157 -3.93 -23.56 -11.26
N VAL A 158 -4.18 -22.35 -11.75
CA VAL A 158 -4.86 -21.28 -11.03
C VAL A 158 -6.18 -21.00 -11.73
N VAL A 159 -7.28 -21.02 -10.99
CA VAL A 159 -8.61 -20.71 -11.52
C VAL A 159 -9.33 -19.77 -10.58
N ASP A 160 -9.56 -18.55 -11.06
CA ASP A 160 -10.47 -17.57 -10.49
C ASP A 160 -11.77 -17.56 -11.29
N SER A 161 -12.73 -18.34 -10.81
CA SER A 161 -14.07 -18.40 -11.36
C SER A 161 -15.06 -18.68 -10.24
N PRO A 162 -15.87 -17.69 -9.83
CA PRO A 162 -16.92 -17.91 -8.84
C PRO A 162 -17.95 -18.95 -9.30
N ALA A 163 -18.09 -19.19 -10.61
CA ALA A 163 -19.07 -20.13 -11.18
C ALA A 163 -18.55 -21.56 -11.35
N LEU A 164 -17.29 -21.85 -11.03
CA LEU A 164 -16.67 -23.16 -11.27
C LEU A 164 -17.29 -24.23 -10.36
N THR A 165 -17.88 -25.26 -10.97
CA THR A 165 -18.48 -26.41 -10.27
C THR A 165 -17.78 -27.72 -10.59
N ASP A 166 -17.35 -27.91 -11.83
CA ASP A 166 -16.78 -29.16 -12.32
C ASP A 166 -15.26 -29.08 -12.46
N ILE A 167 -14.58 -29.76 -11.53
CA ILE A 167 -13.12 -29.92 -11.48
C ILE A 167 -12.68 -31.37 -11.73
N SER A 168 -13.54 -32.19 -12.34
CA SER A 168 -13.27 -33.62 -12.58
C SER A 168 -11.98 -33.88 -13.37
N ALA A 169 -11.61 -32.98 -14.29
CA ALA A 169 -10.37 -33.05 -15.07
C ALA A 169 -9.10 -33.15 -14.21
N VAL A 170 -9.10 -32.59 -13.01
CA VAL A 170 -7.96 -32.62 -12.08
C VAL A 170 -7.52 -34.05 -11.76
N SER A 171 -8.45 -35.00 -11.73
CA SER A 171 -8.16 -36.43 -11.49
C SER A 171 -7.22 -37.04 -12.53
N THR A 172 -7.08 -36.40 -13.69
CA THR A 172 -6.25 -36.85 -14.81
C THR A 172 -4.96 -36.05 -14.97
N LEU A 173 -4.59 -35.21 -13.99
CA LEU A 173 -3.38 -34.37 -13.98
C LEU A 173 -2.32 -34.93 -13.01
N PRO A 174 -1.62 -36.03 -13.34
CA PRO A 174 -0.75 -36.75 -12.40
C PRO A 174 0.48 -35.95 -11.96
N ASN A 175 0.87 -34.93 -12.72
CA ASN A 175 2.05 -34.10 -12.46
C ASN A 175 1.72 -32.75 -11.83
N LEU A 176 0.48 -32.52 -11.40
CA LEU A 176 0.08 -31.28 -10.76
C LEU A 176 0.86 -31.08 -9.45
N GLU A 177 1.57 -29.95 -9.36
CA GLU A 177 2.41 -29.55 -8.23
C GLU A 177 1.77 -28.39 -7.44
N LYS A 178 1.02 -27.53 -8.13
CA LYS A 178 0.37 -26.36 -7.52
C LYS A 178 -1.06 -26.24 -8.02
N VAL A 179 -1.97 -25.95 -7.11
CA VAL A 179 -3.35 -25.62 -7.45
C VAL A 179 -3.87 -24.47 -6.60
N THR A 180 -4.56 -23.53 -7.24
CA THR A 180 -5.32 -22.46 -6.61
C THR A 180 -6.70 -22.41 -7.25
N LEU A 181 -7.75 -22.68 -6.48
CA LEU A 181 -9.14 -22.59 -6.95
C LEU A 181 -9.92 -21.56 -6.14
N CYS A 182 -10.18 -20.39 -6.73
CA CYS A 182 -11.05 -19.36 -6.17
C CYS A 182 -12.48 -19.58 -6.68
N THR A 183 -13.24 -20.40 -5.95
CA THR A 183 -14.64 -20.73 -6.23
C THR A 183 -15.36 -21.16 -4.95
N ALA A 184 -16.68 -20.94 -4.89
CA ALA A 184 -17.55 -21.34 -3.79
C ALA A 184 -18.47 -22.52 -4.11
N HIS A 185 -18.42 -23.07 -5.33
CA HIS A 185 -19.44 -24.02 -5.81
C HIS A 185 -18.93 -25.45 -6.09
N ILE A 186 -17.64 -25.72 -5.87
CA ILE A 186 -17.13 -27.09 -5.93
C ILE A 186 -17.65 -27.89 -4.73
N THR A 187 -18.07 -29.12 -4.99
CA THR A 187 -18.78 -29.95 -4.01
C THR A 187 -17.92 -31.04 -3.38
N SER A 188 -16.74 -31.33 -3.94
CA SER A 188 -15.87 -32.40 -3.47
C SER A 188 -14.40 -32.14 -3.81
N LEU A 189 -13.50 -32.68 -2.99
CA LEU A 189 -12.05 -32.71 -3.21
C LEU A 189 -11.55 -34.02 -3.83
N GLU A 190 -12.45 -34.97 -4.12
CA GLU A 190 -12.09 -36.30 -4.68
C GLU A 190 -11.19 -36.24 -5.92
N PRO A 191 -11.33 -35.27 -6.84
CA PRO A 191 -10.42 -35.17 -7.99
C PRO A 191 -8.94 -35.02 -7.63
N PHE A 192 -8.60 -34.60 -6.41
CA PHE A 192 -7.20 -34.41 -5.99
C PHE A 192 -6.49 -35.67 -5.50
N VAL A 193 -7.18 -36.79 -5.26
CA VAL A 193 -6.62 -38.02 -4.66
C VAL A 193 -5.39 -38.54 -5.42
N HIS A 194 -5.34 -38.35 -6.74
CA HIS A 194 -4.26 -38.83 -7.60
C HIS A 194 -3.09 -37.85 -7.77
N CYS A 195 -3.22 -36.59 -7.32
CA CYS A 195 -2.26 -35.51 -7.54
C CYS A 195 -1.07 -35.56 -6.56
N LYS A 196 -0.37 -36.70 -6.48
CA LYS A 196 0.67 -37.02 -5.46
C LYS A 196 1.89 -36.09 -5.47
N LYS A 197 2.04 -35.24 -6.49
CA LYS A 197 3.12 -34.25 -6.59
C LYS A 197 2.76 -32.87 -6.00
N LEU A 198 1.51 -32.66 -5.60
CA LEU A 198 1.06 -31.39 -5.02
C LEU A 198 1.92 -30.99 -3.83
N ASN A 199 2.50 -29.79 -3.93
CA ASN A 199 3.26 -29.12 -2.89
C ASN A 199 2.58 -27.82 -2.42
N PHE A 200 1.69 -27.26 -3.24
CA PHE A 200 0.89 -26.08 -2.91
C PHE A 200 -0.58 -26.35 -3.24
N PHE A 201 -1.46 -26.15 -2.26
CA PHE A 201 -2.90 -26.30 -2.42
C PHE A 201 -3.61 -25.11 -1.80
N GLN A 202 -4.37 -24.39 -2.62
CA GLN A 202 -5.26 -23.32 -2.20
C GLN A 202 -6.67 -23.57 -2.74
N ILE A 203 -7.66 -23.39 -1.87
CA ILE A 203 -9.07 -23.52 -2.22
C ILE A 203 -9.90 -22.45 -1.53
N GLY A 204 -10.98 -22.05 -2.21
CA GLY A 204 -11.95 -21.09 -1.71
C GLY A 204 -11.69 -19.68 -2.21
N GLY A 205 -12.67 -18.80 -2.02
CA GLY A 205 -12.61 -17.42 -2.51
C GLY A 205 -13.38 -16.48 -1.60
N GLU A 206 -13.97 -15.43 -2.18
CA GLU A 206 -14.70 -14.41 -1.41
C GLU A 206 -16.02 -14.92 -0.81
N SER A 207 -16.57 -16.00 -1.35
CA SER A 207 -17.86 -16.57 -0.92
C SER A 207 -17.68 -17.91 -0.21
N LEU A 208 -18.55 -18.15 0.78
CA LEU A 208 -18.57 -19.39 1.56
C LEU A 208 -18.94 -20.61 0.71
N ASN A 209 -18.02 -21.56 0.63
CA ASN A 209 -18.25 -22.90 0.14
C ASN A 209 -18.78 -23.80 1.27
N THR A 210 -20.08 -24.03 1.27
CA THR A 210 -20.77 -24.88 2.27
C THR A 210 -20.64 -26.38 2.00
N HIS A 211 -20.11 -26.78 0.84
CA HIS A 211 -20.07 -28.18 0.42
C HIS A 211 -18.76 -28.88 0.79
N ILE A 212 -17.65 -28.15 0.86
CA ILE A 212 -16.36 -28.71 1.29
C ILE A 212 -16.33 -28.79 2.82
N THR A 213 -16.77 -29.94 3.35
CA THR A 213 -16.87 -30.20 4.79
C THR A 213 -15.73 -31.06 5.36
N THR A 214 -14.94 -31.70 4.50
CA THR A 214 -13.85 -32.60 4.88
C THR A 214 -12.63 -32.47 3.98
N LEU A 215 -11.46 -32.74 4.55
CA LEU A 215 -10.18 -32.79 3.86
C LEU A 215 -9.69 -34.22 3.58
N GLU A 216 -10.48 -35.25 3.88
CA GLU A 216 -10.09 -36.67 3.71
C GLU A 216 -9.49 -36.99 2.32
N PRO A 217 -10.03 -36.48 1.19
CA PRO A 217 -9.43 -36.73 -0.13
C PRO A 217 -7.97 -36.26 -0.26
N LEU A 218 -7.53 -35.32 0.57
CA LEU A 218 -6.15 -34.81 0.56
C LEU A 218 -5.17 -35.71 1.34
N ARG A 219 -5.65 -36.68 2.15
CA ARG A 219 -4.84 -37.45 3.12
C ARG A 219 -3.57 -38.10 2.53
N HIS A 220 -3.57 -38.40 1.24
CA HIS A 220 -2.47 -39.05 0.53
C HIS A 220 -1.42 -38.08 -0.06
N LEU A 221 -1.64 -36.76 0.00
CA LEU A 221 -0.77 -35.73 -0.59
C LEU A 221 0.48 -35.45 0.27
N LYS A 222 1.32 -36.45 0.49
CA LYS A 222 2.46 -36.38 1.43
C LYS A 222 3.59 -35.40 1.05
N LYS A 223 3.55 -34.84 -0.16
CA LYS A 223 4.47 -33.78 -0.62
C LYS A 223 3.95 -32.36 -0.36
N LEU A 224 2.75 -32.22 0.20
CA LEU A 224 2.16 -30.91 0.46
C LEU A 224 3.00 -30.13 1.46
N ARG A 225 3.38 -28.90 1.07
CA ARG A 225 4.21 -27.97 1.86
C ARG A 225 3.43 -26.74 2.29
N HIS A 226 2.42 -26.37 1.51
CA HIS A 226 1.63 -25.17 1.70
C HIS A 226 0.16 -25.47 1.47
N LEU A 227 -0.67 -25.19 2.48
CA LEU A 227 -2.11 -25.37 2.45
C LEU A 227 -2.79 -24.05 2.81
N GLU A 228 -3.65 -23.55 1.91
CA GLU A 228 -4.53 -22.43 2.20
C GLU A 228 -5.99 -22.82 1.95
N ILE A 229 -6.86 -22.52 2.92
CA ILE A 229 -8.29 -22.77 2.82
C ILE A 229 -9.02 -21.49 3.19
N TYR A 230 -9.80 -20.97 2.25
CA TYR A 230 -10.61 -19.78 2.41
C TYR A 230 -12.08 -20.17 2.39
N GLN A 231 -12.88 -19.64 3.30
CA GLN A 231 -14.34 -19.65 3.21
C GLN A 231 -14.89 -21.07 2.93
N CYS A 232 -14.46 -22.10 3.66
CA CYS A 232 -14.95 -23.48 3.53
C CYS A 232 -15.58 -23.99 4.83
N SER A 233 -16.62 -24.81 4.74
CA SER A 233 -17.30 -25.42 5.90
C SER A 233 -16.60 -26.68 6.45
N ILE A 234 -15.27 -26.73 6.41
CA ILE A 234 -14.49 -27.83 7.00
C ILE A 234 -14.70 -27.88 8.52
N VAL A 235 -14.84 -29.07 9.08
CA VAL A 235 -15.13 -29.24 10.53
C VAL A 235 -13.88 -29.61 11.33
N HIS A 236 -13.05 -30.52 10.78
CA HIS A 236 -11.83 -31.03 11.42
C HIS A 236 -10.67 -31.14 10.42
N MET A 237 -9.44 -31.28 10.94
CA MET A 237 -8.21 -31.33 10.15
C MET A 237 -7.51 -32.70 10.13
N ASP A 238 -8.14 -33.76 10.63
CA ASP A 238 -7.51 -35.08 10.87
C ASP A 238 -6.82 -35.68 9.64
N ALA A 239 -7.34 -35.39 8.44
CA ALA A 239 -6.75 -35.80 7.18
C ALA A 239 -5.29 -35.34 6.99
N LEU A 240 -4.88 -34.25 7.65
CA LEU A 240 -3.53 -33.68 7.59
C LEU A 240 -2.55 -34.35 8.55
N ALA A 241 -3.01 -35.30 9.36
CA ALA A 241 -2.12 -36.05 10.25
C ALA A 241 -0.97 -36.69 9.47
N ASN A 242 0.24 -36.59 10.00
CA ASN A 242 1.48 -37.12 9.43
C ASN A 242 1.98 -36.45 8.12
N PHE A 243 1.57 -35.22 7.81
CA PHE A 243 2.13 -34.45 6.70
C PHE A 243 3.55 -33.93 7.01
N LYS A 244 4.56 -34.79 6.84
CA LYS A 244 5.95 -34.51 7.24
C LYS A 244 6.61 -33.32 6.52
N GLU A 245 6.10 -32.93 5.36
CA GLU A 245 6.61 -31.80 4.57
C GLU A 245 5.82 -30.49 4.75
N LEU A 246 4.68 -30.52 5.43
CA LEU A 246 3.81 -29.34 5.58
C LEU A 246 4.51 -28.27 6.41
N GLY A 247 4.69 -27.11 5.81
CA GLY A 247 5.44 -25.97 6.35
C GLY A 247 4.59 -24.75 6.64
N VAL A 248 3.48 -24.58 5.92
CA VAL A 248 2.55 -23.45 6.06
C VAL A 248 1.12 -23.96 5.99
N VAL A 249 0.31 -23.52 6.95
CA VAL A 249 -1.14 -23.74 6.96
C VAL A 249 -1.83 -22.40 7.21
N LYS A 250 -2.77 -22.05 6.34
CA LYS A 250 -3.55 -20.83 6.47
C LYS A 250 -5.03 -21.10 6.28
N LEU A 251 -5.84 -20.69 7.26
CA LEU A 251 -7.27 -20.92 7.31
C LEU A 251 -7.96 -19.58 7.51
N TYR A 252 -8.85 -19.23 6.59
CA TYR A 252 -9.53 -17.95 6.61
C TYR A 252 -11.03 -18.15 6.48
N GLY A 253 -11.81 -17.72 7.47
CA GLY A 253 -13.26 -17.74 7.40
C GLY A 253 -13.84 -19.14 7.26
N CYS A 254 -13.33 -20.14 7.99
CA CYS A 254 -13.92 -21.47 8.01
C CYS A 254 -14.94 -21.55 9.17
N PRO A 255 -16.25 -21.33 8.94
CA PRO A 255 -17.20 -21.08 10.02
C PRO A 255 -17.53 -22.31 10.84
N GLU A 256 -17.36 -23.51 10.28
CA GLU A 256 -17.66 -24.80 10.95
C GLU A 256 -16.43 -25.46 11.57
N LEU A 257 -15.24 -24.85 11.47
CA LEU A 257 -14.01 -25.44 12.00
C LEU A 257 -14.00 -25.38 13.52
N GLU A 258 -13.99 -26.53 14.18
CA GLU A 258 -14.08 -26.61 15.66
C GLU A 258 -12.73 -26.80 16.34
N ASN A 259 -11.80 -27.52 15.69
CA ASN A 259 -10.44 -27.77 16.19
C ASN A 259 -9.41 -27.87 15.04
N VAL A 260 -8.13 -27.89 15.40
CA VAL A 260 -7.00 -28.06 14.46
C VAL A 260 -6.10 -29.24 14.78
N ASP A 261 -6.64 -30.29 15.41
CA ASP A 261 -5.86 -31.40 15.99
C ASP A 261 -4.99 -32.16 14.98
N GLY A 262 -5.42 -32.20 13.72
CA GLY A 262 -4.63 -32.76 12.62
C GLY A 262 -3.27 -32.08 12.37
N LEU A 263 -3.02 -30.91 12.97
CA LEU A 263 -1.73 -30.22 12.92
C LEU A 263 -0.73 -30.69 13.99
N ALA A 264 -1.17 -31.46 14.99
CA ALA A 264 -0.34 -31.84 16.13
C ALA A 264 0.96 -32.53 15.71
N GLY A 265 2.10 -32.08 16.26
CA GLY A 265 3.40 -32.73 16.10
C GLY A 265 3.99 -32.67 14.68
N LEU A 266 3.47 -31.83 13.78
CA LEU A 266 4.03 -31.69 12.43
C LEU A 266 5.46 -31.10 12.48
N PRO A 267 6.49 -31.84 12.01
CA PRO A 267 7.89 -31.51 12.32
C PRO A 267 8.42 -30.30 11.55
N ARG A 268 7.83 -29.99 10.40
CA ARG A 268 8.27 -28.91 9.50
C ARG A 268 7.34 -27.71 9.48
N LEU A 269 6.25 -27.72 10.25
CA LEU A 269 5.29 -26.62 10.27
C LEU A 269 5.95 -25.38 10.88
N THR A 270 6.09 -24.34 10.07
CA THR A 270 6.77 -23.08 10.42
C THR A 270 5.80 -21.92 10.61
N GLU A 271 4.64 -21.96 9.96
CA GLU A 271 3.66 -20.89 9.94
C GLU A 271 2.24 -21.45 10.00
N VAL A 272 1.46 -20.91 10.92
CA VAL A 272 0.02 -21.16 11.04
C VAL A 272 -0.71 -19.82 11.12
N GLU A 273 -1.65 -19.59 10.22
CA GLU A 273 -2.59 -18.47 10.29
C GLU A 273 -4.02 -18.99 10.32
N ILE A 274 -4.81 -18.55 11.29
CA ILE A 274 -6.22 -18.91 11.43
C ILE A 274 -7.01 -17.64 11.72
N LEU A 275 -7.74 -17.14 10.73
CA LEU A 275 -8.52 -15.91 10.83
C LEU A 275 -10.01 -16.19 10.64
N HIS A 276 -10.87 -15.53 11.43
CA HIS A 276 -12.32 -15.51 11.23
C HIS A 276 -13.00 -16.90 11.30
N CYS A 277 -12.42 -17.86 12.04
CA CYS A 277 -13.01 -19.18 12.25
C CYS A 277 -13.92 -19.17 13.48
N ARG A 278 -15.19 -18.80 13.27
CA ARG A 278 -16.14 -18.43 14.35
C ARG A 278 -16.61 -19.58 15.26
N ARG A 279 -16.30 -20.84 14.95
CA ARG A 279 -16.56 -22.00 15.81
C ARG A 279 -15.29 -22.65 16.36
N LEU A 280 -14.12 -22.08 16.07
CA LEU A 280 -12.85 -22.62 16.52
C LEU A 280 -12.67 -22.33 18.01
N VAL A 281 -12.95 -23.32 18.85
CA VAL A 281 -12.87 -23.21 20.31
C VAL A 281 -11.59 -23.84 20.86
N GLN A 282 -10.96 -24.75 20.13
CA GLN A 282 -9.78 -25.50 20.57
C GLN A 282 -8.65 -25.45 19.55
N VAL A 283 -7.43 -25.21 20.02
CA VAL A 283 -6.22 -25.20 19.18
C VAL A 283 -5.11 -26.11 19.70
N ASP A 284 -5.48 -27.22 20.33
CA ASP A 284 -4.56 -28.22 20.87
C ASP A 284 -3.63 -28.82 19.81
N GLY A 285 -4.06 -28.85 18.54
CA GLY A 285 -3.21 -29.18 17.40
C GLY A 285 -1.97 -28.29 17.22
N LEU A 286 -1.88 -27.13 17.89
CA LEU A 286 -0.69 -26.27 17.87
C LEU A 286 0.36 -26.67 18.93
N ARG A 287 0.10 -27.73 19.68
CA ARG A 287 1.02 -28.27 20.69
C ARG A 287 2.21 -28.98 20.04
N HIS A 288 3.38 -28.81 20.65
CA HIS A 288 4.61 -29.52 20.28
C HIS A 288 5.00 -29.38 18.80
N LEU A 289 4.94 -28.15 18.26
CA LEU A 289 5.41 -27.85 16.91
C LEU A 289 6.86 -27.35 16.95
N PRO A 290 7.86 -28.21 16.70
CA PRO A 290 9.27 -27.91 16.99
C PRO A 290 9.87 -26.84 16.07
N SER A 291 9.26 -26.60 14.91
CA SER A 291 9.74 -25.65 13.90
C SER A 291 8.87 -24.39 13.78
N LEU A 292 7.83 -24.24 14.62
CA LEU A 292 6.86 -23.15 14.49
C LEU A 292 7.52 -21.82 14.81
N LYS A 293 7.49 -20.89 13.84
CA LYS A 293 8.10 -19.55 13.94
C LYS A 293 7.05 -18.46 13.94
N LYS A 294 5.91 -18.67 13.29
CA LYS A 294 4.83 -17.70 13.19
C LYS A 294 3.49 -18.35 13.51
N VAL A 295 2.72 -17.69 14.37
CA VAL A 295 1.34 -18.07 14.67
C VAL A 295 0.47 -16.82 14.64
N THR A 296 -0.66 -16.91 13.93
CA THR A 296 -1.69 -15.88 13.92
C THR A 296 -3.03 -16.55 14.20
N VAL A 297 -3.73 -16.15 15.25
CA VAL A 297 -5.08 -16.60 15.59
C VAL A 297 -5.94 -15.38 15.90
N VAL A 298 -6.85 -15.01 14.99
CA VAL A 298 -7.58 -13.74 15.04
C VAL A 298 -9.05 -14.00 14.71
N ASP A 299 -9.96 -13.40 15.46
CA ASP A 299 -11.41 -13.56 15.29
C ASP A 299 -11.86 -15.03 15.35
N CYS A 300 -11.39 -15.73 16.39
CA CYS A 300 -11.70 -17.13 16.69
C CYS A 300 -12.07 -17.24 18.18
N PRO A 301 -13.17 -17.90 18.58
CA PRO A 301 -13.61 -17.97 19.98
C PRO A 301 -12.78 -18.96 20.82
N VAL A 302 -11.47 -19.00 20.60
CA VAL A 302 -10.51 -19.77 21.39
C VAL A 302 -10.36 -19.08 22.73
N GLU A 303 -10.48 -19.82 23.83
CA GLU A 303 -10.36 -19.27 25.19
C GLU A 303 -9.00 -19.56 25.84
N ASP A 304 -8.29 -20.60 25.39
CA ASP A 304 -6.99 -21.01 25.92
C ASP A 304 -5.97 -21.18 24.78
N LEU A 305 -4.79 -20.57 24.96
CA LEU A 305 -3.64 -20.66 24.05
C LEU A 305 -2.40 -21.28 24.72
N ASN A 306 -2.51 -21.82 25.93
CA ASN A 306 -1.39 -22.31 26.73
C ASN A 306 -0.60 -23.45 26.07
N MET A 307 -1.21 -24.22 25.16
CA MET A 307 -0.50 -25.23 24.37
C MET A 307 0.66 -24.65 23.53
N LEU A 308 0.56 -23.37 23.13
CA LEU A 308 1.63 -22.67 22.41
C LEU A 308 2.93 -22.63 23.20
N SER A 309 2.87 -22.65 24.54
CA SER A 309 4.04 -22.58 25.44
C SER A 309 5.14 -23.60 25.14
N THR A 310 4.79 -24.68 24.43
CA THR A 310 5.70 -25.75 24.00
C THR A 310 6.52 -25.41 22.74
N SER A 311 6.09 -24.44 21.93
CA SER A 311 6.65 -24.11 20.61
C SER A 311 7.74 -23.02 20.71
N LYS A 312 8.87 -23.34 21.37
CA LYS A 312 9.92 -22.37 21.75
C LYS A 312 10.69 -21.69 20.60
N GLU A 313 10.47 -22.10 19.35
CA GLU A 313 11.05 -21.44 18.17
C GLU A 313 10.26 -20.21 17.68
N LEU A 314 9.14 -19.91 18.33
CA LEU A 314 8.24 -18.82 17.91
C LEU A 314 8.96 -17.47 17.89
N ARG A 315 8.80 -16.74 16.79
CA ARG A 315 9.39 -15.43 16.53
C ARG A 315 8.34 -14.34 16.41
N THR A 316 7.17 -14.67 15.89
CA THR A 316 6.06 -13.73 15.75
C THR A 316 4.76 -14.39 16.17
N ALA A 317 3.99 -13.71 17.00
CA ALA A 317 2.67 -14.13 17.43
C ALA A 317 1.68 -12.97 17.26
N GLU A 318 0.53 -13.27 16.66
CA GLU A 318 -0.62 -12.38 16.63
C GLU A 318 -1.84 -13.12 17.16
N VAL A 319 -2.43 -12.60 18.24
CA VAL A 319 -3.58 -13.21 18.88
C VAL A 319 -4.68 -12.17 19.05
N GLY A 320 -5.91 -12.59 18.79
CA GLY A 320 -7.10 -11.84 19.11
C GLY A 320 -7.67 -10.99 17.96
N PRO A 321 -8.97 -10.64 17.98
CA PRO A 321 -9.98 -10.97 18.99
C PRO A 321 -10.18 -12.47 19.15
N CYS A 322 -9.99 -12.95 20.38
CA CYS A 322 -10.25 -14.34 20.75
C CYS A 322 -11.23 -14.32 21.92
N GLY A 323 -11.77 -15.46 22.33
CA GLY A 323 -12.72 -15.51 23.45
C GLY A 323 -12.20 -14.73 24.68
N THR A 324 -13.11 -14.25 25.54
CA THR A 324 -12.79 -13.38 26.69
C THR A 324 -11.77 -13.95 27.69
N GLY A 325 -11.45 -15.24 27.59
CA GLY A 325 -10.51 -15.95 28.46
C GLY A 325 -9.03 -15.86 28.09
N VAL A 326 -8.66 -15.43 26.86
CA VAL A 326 -7.26 -15.52 26.42
C VAL A 326 -6.36 -14.55 27.18
N THR A 327 -5.35 -15.10 27.87
CA THR A 327 -4.30 -14.37 28.55
C THR A 327 -2.95 -14.50 27.83
N LEU A 328 -2.01 -13.60 28.15
CA LEU A 328 -0.64 -13.67 27.63
C LEU A 328 0.27 -14.68 28.36
N GLU A 329 -0.25 -15.43 29.35
CA GLU A 329 0.53 -16.44 30.08
C GLU A 329 1.10 -17.52 29.15
N CYS A 330 0.38 -17.81 28.06
CA CYS A 330 0.80 -18.73 27.01
C CYS A 330 2.15 -18.35 26.36
N PHE A 331 2.58 -17.08 26.45
CA PHE A 331 3.85 -16.58 25.92
C PHE A 331 4.98 -16.51 26.97
N THR A 332 4.82 -17.11 28.14
CA THR A 332 5.87 -17.12 29.16
C THR A 332 7.13 -17.85 28.66
N GLY A 333 8.29 -17.19 28.73
CA GLY A 333 9.60 -17.80 28.44
C GLY A 333 9.96 -17.96 26.97
N PHE A 334 9.36 -17.19 26.05
CA PHE A 334 9.73 -17.23 24.63
C PHE A 334 10.87 -16.27 24.30
N SER A 335 12.10 -16.66 24.62
CA SER A 335 13.31 -15.87 24.36
C SER A 335 13.58 -15.58 22.88
N LYS A 336 13.00 -16.37 21.96
CA LYS A 336 13.10 -16.18 20.51
C LYS A 336 12.00 -15.28 19.93
N LEU A 337 10.97 -14.92 20.70
CA LEU A 337 9.91 -14.03 20.25
C LEU A 337 10.50 -12.66 19.93
N ARG A 338 10.10 -12.08 18.81
CA ARG A 338 10.56 -10.77 18.30
C ARG A 338 9.39 -9.80 18.15
N GLY A 339 8.22 -10.29 17.77
CA GLY A 339 6.99 -9.52 17.66
C GLY A 339 5.81 -10.22 18.34
N LEU A 340 5.06 -9.47 19.14
CA LEU A 340 3.80 -9.92 19.73
C LEU A 340 2.73 -8.86 19.47
N ARG A 341 1.63 -9.27 18.86
CA ARG A 341 0.40 -8.49 18.74
C ARG A 341 -0.71 -9.21 19.49
N ALA A 342 -1.37 -8.51 20.40
CA ALA A 342 -2.55 -9.00 21.10
C ALA A 342 -3.68 -7.99 20.97
N ALA A 343 -4.89 -8.44 20.64
CA ALA A 343 -6.07 -7.61 20.54
C ALA A 343 -7.24 -8.23 21.29
N LEU A 344 -7.98 -7.44 22.09
CA LEU A 344 -9.16 -7.92 22.82
C LEU A 344 -8.86 -9.17 23.69
N CYS A 345 -7.68 -9.20 24.30
CA CYS A 345 -7.25 -10.23 25.26
C CYS A 345 -7.30 -9.70 26.69
N ARG A 346 -7.34 -10.59 27.69
CA ARG A 346 -7.23 -10.23 29.10
C ARG A 346 -5.77 -10.15 29.52
N VAL A 347 -5.29 -8.95 29.84
CA VAL A 347 -3.87 -8.68 30.16
C VAL A 347 -3.75 -7.88 31.46
N PRO A 348 -3.92 -8.52 32.64
CA PRO A 348 -3.85 -7.81 33.92
C PRO A 348 -2.44 -7.33 34.27
N SER A 349 -1.39 -7.95 33.70
CA SER A 349 0.00 -7.59 33.93
C SER A 349 0.88 -8.04 32.76
N LEU A 350 1.93 -7.27 32.45
CA LEU A 350 2.94 -7.63 31.46
C LEU A 350 4.09 -8.45 32.04
N ASN A 351 4.11 -8.71 33.36
CA ASN A 351 5.13 -9.54 34.00
C ASN A 351 5.20 -10.96 33.42
N VAL A 352 4.09 -11.46 32.88
CA VAL A 352 4.03 -12.74 32.16
C VAL A 352 4.97 -12.78 30.94
N LEU A 353 5.33 -11.61 30.39
CA LEU A 353 6.25 -11.48 29.26
C LEU A 353 7.72 -11.35 29.68
N ALA A 354 8.07 -11.37 30.98
CA ALA A 354 9.45 -11.16 31.43
C ALA A 354 10.47 -12.14 30.81
N GLY A 355 10.04 -13.36 30.45
CA GLY A 355 10.88 -14.35 29.76
C GLY A 355 11.06 -14.10 28.25
N CYS A 356 10.35 -13.14 27.65
CA CYS A 356 10.42 -12.78 26.24
C CYS A 356 11.55 -11.78 25.97
N THR A 357 12.77 -12.09 26.44
CA THR A 357 13.94 -11.19 26.39
C THR A 357 14.36 -10.77 24.98
N GLY A 358 13.90 -11.51 23.98
CA GLY A 358 14.09 -11.21 22.56
C GLY A 358 13.12 -10.20 21.97
N LEU A 359 12.07 -9.80 22.68
CA LEU A 359 10.94 -9.05 22.12
C LEU A 359 11.37 -7.64 21.70
N THR A 360 11.11 -7.30 20.44
CA THR A 360 11.46 -6.00 19.85
C THR A 360 10.24 -5.14 19.54
N LYS A 361 9.10 -5.79 19.31
CA LYS A 361 7.82 -5.18 18.92
C LYS A 361 6.70 -5.74 19.79
N LEU A 362 5.99 -4.88 20.51
CA LEU A 362 4.83 -5.26 21.33
C LEU A 362 3.65 -4.35 21.00
N ARG A 363 2.58 -4.92 20.47
CA ARG A 363 1.32 -4.22 20.18
C ARG A 363 0.18 -4.82 20.99
N LEU A 364 -0.48 -3.99 21.78
CA LEU A 364 -1.64 -4.35 22.59
C LEU A 364 -2.81 -3.44 22.21
N THR A 365 -3.95 -3.99 21.83
CA THR A 365 -5.11 -3.23 21.37
C THR A 365 -6.37 -3.69 22.10
N SER A 366 -7.02 -2.79 22.83
CA SER A 366 -8.26 -3.10 23.57
C SER A 366 -8.10 -4.30 24.52
N CYS A 367 -6.93 -4.42 25.15
CA CYS A 367 -6.67 -5.48 26.11
C CYS A 367 -7.23 -5.11 27.48
N GLU A 368 -8.13 -5.94 28.01
CA GLU A 368 -8.81 -5.70 29.27
C GLU A 368 -7.89 -5.91 30.49
N GLY A 369 -8.06 -5.07 31.51
CA GLY A 369 -7.37 -5.20 32.79
C GLY A 369 -5.95 -4.62 32.84
N LEU A 370 -5.40 -4.14 31.73
CA LEU A 370 -4.07 -3.51 31.73
C LEU A 370 -4.16 -2.08 32.29
N THR A 371 -3.84 -1.94 33.57
CA THR A 371 -3.83 -0.65 34.31
C THR A 371 -2.43 -0.12 34.58
N THR A 372 -1.40 -0.98 34.49
CA THR A 372 0.01 -0.59 34.70
C THR A 372 0.88 -1.19 33.60
N LEU A 373 2.05 -0.60 33.37
CA LEU A 373 3.06 -1.08 32.42
C LEU A 373 4.17 -1.91 33.10
N ASP A 374 3.93 -2.37 34.32
CA ASP A 374 4.87 -3.22 35.05
C ASP A 374 5.14 -4.52 34.27
N GLY A 375 6.41 -4.87 34.16
CA GLY A 375 6.91 -5.99 33.34
C GLY A 375 7.58 -5.55 32.03
N LEU A 376 7.27 -4.37 31.48
CA LEU A 376 8.02 -3.83 30.35
C LEU A 376 9.53 -3.67 30.62
N PRO A 377 9.98 -3.25 31.83
CA PRO A 377 11.40 -3.26 32.20
C PRO A 377 12.17 -4.55 31.96
N GLU A 378 11.48 -5.69 31.92
CA GLU A 378 12.08 -7.01 31.71
C GLU A 378 12.22 -7.37 30.21
N LEU A 379 11.90 -6.43 29.31
CA LEU A 379 12.02 -6.55 27.85
C LEU A 379 13.16 -5.65 27.31
N PRO A 380 14.43 -6.03 27.50
CA PRO A 380 15.57 -5.13 27.27
C PRO A 380 15.79 -4.76 25.79
N LEU A 381 15.24 -5.54 24.86
CA LEU A 381 15.37 -5.31 23.41
C LEU A 381 14.15 -4.61 22.81
N LEU A 382 13.18 -4.16 23.61
CA LEU A 382 11.97 -3.53 23.12
C LEU A 382 12.29 -2.22 22.40
N THR A 383 11.96 -2.16 21.10
CA THR A 383 12.20 -0.98 20.24
C THR A 383 10.92 -0.30 19.81
N GLU A 384 9.80 -1.02 19.74
CA GLU A 384 8.53 -0.49 19.27
C GLU A 384 7.40 -0.97 20.18
N PHE A 385 6.67 -0.02 20.77
CA PHE A 385 5.54 -0.28 21.66
C PHE A 385 4.29 0.47 21.19
N TRP A 386 3.20 -0.26 20.99
CA TRP A 386 1.90 0.28 20.63
C TRP A 386 0.88 -0.19 21.65
N LEU A 387 0.15 0.75 22.21
CA LEU A 387 -0.90 0.49 23.17
C LEU A 387 -2.13 1.30 22.77
N SER A 388 -3.25 0.62 22.57
CA SER A 388 -4.53 1.24 22.24
C SER A 388 -5.62 0.78 23.20
N PHE A 389 -6.55 1.66 23.58
CA PHE A 389 -7.71 1.37 24.43
C PHE A 389 -7.32 0.66 25.73
N SER A 390 -6.57 1.37 26.57
CA SER A 390 -6.04 0.86 27.84
C SER A 390 -6.34 1.82 28.99
N GLU A 391 -6.36 1.26 30.21
CA GLU A 391 -6.65 1.98 31.44
C GLU A 391 -5.40 2.48 32.17
N ILE A 392 -4.24 2.50 31.51
CA ILE A 392 -3.02 3.03 32.10
C ILE A 392 -3.13 4.51 32.47
N ASP A 393 -2.55 4.89 33.60
CA ASP A 393 -2.49 6.27 34.09
C ASP A 393 -1.06 6.85 34.14
N SER A 394 -0.04 6.00 33.92
CA SER A 394 1.37 6.36 34.06
C SER A 394 2.26 5.63 33.06
N LEU A 395 3.30 6.33 32.58
CA LEU A 395 4.36 5.79 31.73
C LEU A 395 5.67 5.53 32.49
N GLN A 396 5.68 5.68 33.82
CA GLN A 396 6.88 5.49 34.65
C GLN A 396 7.60 4.15 34.40
N PRO A 397 6.92 3.00 34.21
CA PRO A 397 7.60 1.73 33.98
C PRO A 397 8.46 1.67 32.70
N LEU A 398 8.37 2.66 31.81
CA LEU A 398 9.25 2.74 30.63
C LEU A 398 10.71 3.10 30.97
N GLU A 399 11.04 3.37 32.25
CA GLU A 399 12.38 3.86 32.67
C GLU A 399 13.50 2.88 32.30
N ARG A 400 13.19 1.59 32.28
CA ARG A 400 14.12 0.51 31.95
C ARG A 400 13.97 -0.01 30.51
N CYS A 401 13.36 0.77 29.62
CA CYS A 401 13.24 0.47 28.18
C CYS A 401 14.13 1.39 27.32
N PRO A 402 15.48 1.37 27.48
CA PRO A 402 16.37 2.38 26.90
C PRO A 402 16.45 2.33 25.37
N ASN A 403 16.06 1.20 24.76
CA ASN A 403 16.09 0.97 23.32
C ASN A 403 14.79 1.36 22.61
N LEU A 404 13.79 1.90 23.33
CA LEU A 404 12.50 2.25 22.74
C LEU A 404 12.67 3.39 21.74
N ARG A 405 12.31 3.11 20.47
CA ARG A 405 12.42 4.03 19.33
C ARG A 405 11.07 4.54 18.86
N VAL A 406 10.02 3.74 19.01
CA VAL A 406 8.65 4.04 18.60
C VAL A 406 7.72 3.82 19.79
N LEU A 407 6.98 4.85 20.15
CA LEU A 407 5.91 4.80 21.15
C LEU A 407 4.61 5.26 20.50
N HIS A 408 3.58 4.42 20.54
CA HIS A 408 2.25 4.75 20.08
C HIS A 408 1.24 4.49 21.18
N LEU A 409 0.52 5.52 21.58
CA LEU A 409 -0.55 5.47 22.56
C LEU A 409 -1.83 5.98 21.90
N ASP A 410 -2.89 5.21 22.01
CA ASP A 410 -4.18 5.53 21.39
C ASP A 410 -5.31 5.22 22.38
N HIS A 411 -6.28 6.09 22.53
CA HIS A 411 -7.43 5.89 23.43
C HIS A 411 -7.04 5.45 24.86
N CYS A 412 -5.96 6.04 25.40
CA CYS A 412 -5.55 5.84 26.80
C CYS A 412 -6.07 7.01 27.65
N GLU A 413 -7.38 7.06 27.89
CA GLU A 413 -8.07 8.23 28.46
C GLU A 413 -7.67 8.53 29.92
N LYS A 414 -7.33 7.50 30.70
CA LYS A 414 -6.88 7.64 32.10
C LYS A 414 -5.46 8.25 32.21
N LEU A 415 -4.69 8.24 31.13
CA LEU A 415 -3.39 8.90 31.06
C LEU A 415 -3.60 10.42 30.94
N THR A 416 -3.67 11.08 32.09
CA THR A 416 -3.96 12.53 32.20
C THR A 416 -2.70 13.39 32.36
N THR A 417 -1.59 12.80 32.79
CA THR A 417 -0.29 13.49 32.92
C THR A 417 0.85 12.63 32.39
N LEU A 418 1.92 13.30 31.94
CA LEU A 418 3.19 12.69 31.52
C LEU A 418 4.35 13.07 32.46
N ASP A 419 4.09 13.65 33.63
CA ASP A 419 5.15 14.17 34.52
C ASP A 419 6.16 13.09 34.97
N ASN A 420 5.65 11.87 35.16
CA ASN A 420 6.44 10.69 35.53
C ASN A 420 7.02 9.93 34.32
N MET A 421 6.91 10.49 33.11
CA MET A 421 7.51 9.86 31.93
C MET A 421 9.05 9.90 32.03
N PRO A 422 9.72 8.76 31.91
CA PRO A 422 11.17 8.70 32.00
C PRO A 422 11.85 9.32 30.77
N ALA A 423 13.15 9.57 30.87
CA ALA A 423 13.94 9.95 29.71
C ALA A 423 14.09 8.74 28.77
N LEU A 424 13.63 8.85 27.53
CA LEU A 424 13.73 7.81 26.52
C LEU A 424 14.75 8.24 25.45
N PRO A 425 16.05 7.92 25.63
CA PRO A 425 17.12 8.52 24.85
C PRO A 425 17.15 8.10 23.38
N GLN A 426 16.57 6.95 23.04
CA GLN A 426 16.48 6.43 21.67
C GLN A 426 15.13 6.69 21.00
N LEU A 427 14.19 7.35 21.69
CA LEU A 427 12.86 7.57 21.16
C LEU A 427 12.91 8.53 19.98
N THR A 428 12.49 8.06 18.80
CA THR A 428 12.51 8.82 17.54
C THR A 428 11.12 9.22 17.09
N ILE A 429 10.11 8.37 17.35
CA ILE A 429 8.73 8.58 16.92
C ILE A 429 7.81 8.37 18.13
N ALA A 430 6.97 9.36 18.40
CA ALA A 430 5.90 9.26 19.37
C ALA A 430 4.57 9.67 18.73
N THR A 431 3.54 8.85 18.91
CA THR A 431 2.15 9.19 18.55
C THR A 431 1.28 9.03 19.79
N ILE A 432 0.49 10.04 20.11
CA ILE A 432 -0.51 10.03 21.18
C ILE A 432 -1.84 10.44 20.55
N THR A 433 -2.85 9.58 20.63
CA THR A 433 -4.17 9.86 20.08
C THR A 433 -5.25 9.62 21.13
N SER A 434 -6.24 10.50 21.23
CA SER A 434 -7.41 10.32 22.10
C SER A 434 -7.05 10.01 23.57
N CYS A 435 -6.04 10.71 24.12
CA CYS A 435 -5.60 10.59 25.51
C CYS A 435 -6.04 11.80 26.36
N GLY A 436 -6.05 11.61 27.69
CA GLY A 436 -6.45 12.63 28.66
C GLY A 436 -5.39 13.70 28.97
N ILE A 437 -4.23 13.66 28.32
CA ILE A 437 -3.04 14.45 28.67
C ILE A 437 -3.23 15.97 28.56
N HIS A 438 -2.60 16.72 29.48
CA HIS A 438 -2.65 18.20 29.50
C HIS A 438 -1.44 18.89 28.86
N SER A 439 -0.28 18.23 28.80
CA SER A 439 0.98 18.79 28.32
C SER A 439 1.83 17.75 27.60
N LEU A 440 2.57 18.20 26.57
CA LEU A 440 3.57 17.41 25.85
C LEU A 440 5.01 17.68 26.34
N ASP A 441 5.18 18.49 27.39
CA ASP A 441 6.49 18.99 27.83
C ASP A 441 7.43 17.88 28.30
N ALA A 442 6.89 16.75 28.76
CA ALA A 442 7.66 15.59 29.18
C ALA A 442 8.57 15.03 28.06
N PHE A 443 8.17 15.18 26.79
CA PHE A 443 8.98 14.75 25.63
C PHE A 443 10.28 15.54 25.46
N SER A 444 10.44 16.68 26.16
CA SER A 444 11.71 17.41 26.22
C SER A 444 12.88 16.56 26.75
N ARG A 445 12.58 15.51 27.51
CA ARG A 445 13.56 14.55 28.05
C ARG A 445 14.09 13.57 26.98
N SER A 446 13.42 13.45 25.84
CA SER A 446 13.75 12.52 24.75
C SER A 446 14.49 13.24 23.61
N SER A 447 15.79 13.46 23.80
CA SER A 447 16.61 14.30 22.89
C SER A 447 16.72 13.80 21.44
N ALA A 448 16.50 12.50 21.19
CA ALA A 448 16.52 11.90 19.85
C ALA A 448 15.17 11.98 19.11
N LEU A 449 14.13 12.56 19.73
CA LEU A 449 12.78 12.59 19.17
C LEU A 449 12.74 13.40 17.87
N GLN A 450 12.32 12.76 16.78
CA GLN A 450 12.25 13.33 15.43
C GLN A 450 10.83 13.67 15.03
N GLN A 451 9.87 12.84 15.43
CA GLN A 451 8.47 12.98 15.09
C GLN A 451 7.58 12.84 16.33
N LEU A 452 6.71 13.82 16.53
CA LEU A 452 5.65 13.80 17.55
C LEU A 452 4.30 14.09 16.89
N VAL A 453 3.35 13.16 17.03
CA VAL A 453 1.97 13.33 16.60
C VAL A 453 1.08 13.25 17.83
N CYS A 454 0.22 14.26 18.02
CA CYS A 454 -0.76 14.32 19.08
C CYS A 454 -2.13 14.64 18.48
N ASP A 455 -3.01 13.65 18.30
CA ASP A 455 -4.35 13.89 17.74
C ASP A 455 -5.44 13.65 18.78
N ASP A 456 -6.56 14.36 18.64
CA ASP A 456 -7.76 14.20 19.46
C ASP A 456 -7.51 14.20 20.98
N CYS A 457 -6.52 14.97 21.45
CA CYS A 457 -6.23 15.14 22.88
C CYS A 457 -6.76 16.51 23.37
N PRO A 458 -8.04 16.64 23.76
CA PRO A 458 -8.72 17.94 23.96
C PRO A 458 -8.18 18.77 25.12
N ASN A 459 -7.43 18.13 26.02
CA ASN A 459 -6.89 18.73 27.23
C ASN A 459 -5.50 19.36 27.04
N VAL A 460 -4.83 19.08 25.93
CA VAL A 460 -3.48 19.60 25.66
C VAL A 460 -3.53 21.11 25.50
N SER A 461 -2.77 21.79 26.36
CA SER A 461 -2.65 23.25 26.39
C SER A 461 -1.21 23.74 26.36
N SER A 462 -0.25 22.92 26.82
CA SER A 462 1.17 23.25 26.79
C SER A 462 1.96 22.34 25.84
N ILE A 463 2.82 22.98 25.04
CA ILE A 463 3.85 22.34 24.19
C ILE A 463 5.21 23.05 24.34
N SER A 464 5.35 23.88 25.38
CA SER A 464 6.47 24.80 25.58
C SER A 464 7.81 24.10 25.79
N GLY A 465 7.80 22.91 26.42
CA GLY A 465 8.96 22.07 26.70
C GLY A 465 9.60 21.50 25.44
N LEU A 466 8.86 21.39 24.33
CA LEU A 466 9.38 20.88 23.06
C LEU A 466 10.44 21.80 22.43
N LYS A 467 10.51 23.07 22.86
CA LYS A 467 11.45 24.10 22.39
C LYS A 467 12.92 23.66 22.34
N GLY A 468 13.33 22.75 23.22
CA GLY A 468 14.71 22.33 23.41
C GLY A 468 15.15 21.08 22.65
N ILE A 469 14.26 20.44 21.88
CA ILE A 469 14.56 19.15 21.23
C ILE A 469 15.22 19.40 19.86
N PRO A 470 16.54 19.20 19.70
CA PRO A 470 17.25 19.55 18.48
C PRO A 470 16.93 18.63 17.30
N ALA A 471 16.54 17.38 17.59
CA ALA A 471 16.21 16.39 16.58
C ALA A 471 14.75 16.50 16.10
N LEU A 472 13.90 17.30 16.76
CA LEU A 472 12.47 17.36 16.45
C LEU A 472 12.26 18.09 15.12
N VAL A 473 11.76 17.33 14.15
CA VAL A 473 11.64 17.76 12.75
C VAL A 473 10.17 17.84 12.36
N ASN A 474 9.33 16.94 12.89
CA ASN A 474 7.91 16.83 12.58
C ASN A 474 7.08 16.90 13.86
N LEU A 475 6.25 17.94 13.99
CA LEU A 475 5.26 18.07 15.04
C LEU A 475 3.88 18.22 14.41
N THR A 476 2.94 17.36 14.79
CA THR A 476 1.52 17.51 14.44
C THR A 476 0.69 17.45 15.71
N VAL A 477 -0.11 18.47 15.97
CA VAL A 477 -1.10 18.49 17.05
C VAL A 477 -2.46 18.85 16.47
N GLY A 478 -3.49 18.06 16.77
CA GLY A 478 -4.80 18.28 16.19
C GLY A 478 -5.98 17.73 17.00
N TYR A 479 -7.18 18.05 16.52
CA TYR A 479 -8.44 17.46 16.98
C TYR A 479 -9.19 16.91 15.76
N ARG A 480 -9.63 15.64 15.81
CA ARG A 480 -10.31 14.92 14.72
C ARG A 480 -9.60 15.04 13.36
N LEU A 481 -8.28 14.83 13.30
CA LEU A 481 -7.59 14.75 12.02
C LEU A 481 -8.11 13.55 11.19
N LEU A 482 -8.53 12.47 11.83
CA LEU A 482 -8.99 11.25 11.15
C LEU A 482 -10.35 11.39 10.44
N GLU A 483 -11.31 12.18 10.94
CA GLU A 483 -12.61 12.38 10.27
C GLU A 483 -12.56 13.44 9.15
N SER A 484 -11.58 14.36 9.19
CA SER A 484 -11.42 15.42 8.19
C SER A 484 -10.29 15.17 7.17
N CYS A 485 -9.41 14.21 7.45
CA CYS A 485 -8.27 13.82 6.62
C CYS A 485 -8.26 12.32 6.29
N MET A 486 -9.40 11.69 5.98
CA MET A 486 -9.50 10.31 5.46
C MET A 486 -8.74 10.05 4.12
N GLY A 487 -7.82 10.93 3.72
CA GLY A 487 -6.84 10.68 2.66
C GLY A 487 -5.41 11.14 2.95
N SER A 488 -4.99 11.44 4.20
CA SER A 488 -3.63 12.01 4.40
C SER A 488 -2.87 11.69 5.70
N ILE A 489 -3.47 11.03 6.68
CA ILE A 489 -2.72 10.52 7.86
C ILE A 489 -3.23 9.10 8.17
N MET A 490 -2.97 8.16 7.26
CA MET A 490 -2.98 6.74 7.62
C MET A 490 -1.63 6.43 8.25
N ILE A 491 -1.65 5.91 9.48
CA ILE A 491 -0.48 5.36 10.18
C ILE A 491 -0.36 3.88 9.79
N ASP A 492 -0.36 3.63 8.49
CA ASP A 492 0.20 2.42 7.89
C ASP A 492 1.25 2.92 6.90
N GLY A 493 2.37 2.21 6.80
CA GLY A 493 3.63 2.67 6.19
C GLY A 493 3.64 3.04 4.70
N GLU A 494 2.54 3.48 4.11
CA GLU A 494 2.44 3.87 2.71
C GLU A 494 1.90 5.31 2.56
N THR A 495 2.88 6.23 2.60
CA THR A 495 2.96 7.54 1.93
C THR A 495 1.68 8.25 1.46
N GLY A 496 1.38 9.38 2.12
CA GLY A 496 0.71 10.55 1.51
C GLY A 496 1.71 11.70 1.33
N GLU A 497 1.83 12.27 0.13
CA GLU A 497 2.91 13.18 -0.33
C GLU A 497 3.07 14.53 0.41
N TYR A 498 2.23 14.85 1.42
CA TYR A 498 2.35 16.07 2.24
C TYR A 498 3.13 15.87 3.56
N SER A 499 3.68 14.69 3.82
CA SER A 499 4.27 14.29 5.12
C SER A 499 5.79 14.22 5.18
N ARG A 500 6.52 14.40 4.07
CA ARG A 500 7.98 14.20 4.03
C ARG A 500 8.82 15.44 4.39
N GLN A 501 8.22 16.62 4.52
CA GLN A 501 8.95 17.83 4.87
C GLN A 501 8.90 18.14 6.37
N PRO A 502 10.05 18.45 6.99
CA PRO A 502 10.13 19.01 8.34
C PRO A 502 9.08 20.10 8.58
N GLY A 503 8.22 19.94 9.57
CA GLY A 503 7.18 20.94 9.81
C GLY A 503 6.42 20.84 11.11
N VAL A 504 5.80 21.97 11.47
CA VAL A 504 4.88 22.11 12.60
C VAL A 504 3.48 22.28 12.05
N LYS A 505 2.56 21.40 12.42
CA LYS A 505 1.14 21.42 12.04
C LYS A 505 0.30 21.49 13.31
N LEU A 506 -0.44 22.58 13.51
CA LEU A 506 -1.42 22.72 14.59
C LEU A 506 -2.80 22.94 13.97
N ILE A 507 -3.76 22.09 14.30
CA ILE A 507 -5.08 22.07 13.65
C ILE A 507 -6.16 22.01 14.72
N SER A 508 -7.01 23.04 14.79
CA SER A 508 -8.09 23.14 15.77
C SER A 508 -7.59 23.06 17.23
N CYS A 509 -6.46 23.72 17.52
CA CYS A 509 -5.85 23.78 18.85
C CYS A 509 -6.01 25.17 19.47
N PRO A 510 -7.19 25.55 20.00
CA PRO A 510 -7.44 26.91 20.49
C PRO A 510 -6.72 27.23 21.80
N LYS A 511 -6.30 26.22 22.57
CA LYS A 511 -5.60 26.39 23.85
C LYS A 511 -4.09 26.56 23.69
N ILE A 512 -3.55 26.21 22.52
CA ILE A 512 -2.11 26.18 22.26
C ILE A 512 -1.69 27.49 21.61
N ASN A 513 -0.68 28.15 22.19
CA ASN A 513 -0.04 29.30 21.57
C ASN A 513 1.25 28.89 20.84
N PRO A 514 1.24 28.75 19.49
CA PRO A 514 2.44 28.35 18.73
C PRO A 514 3.60 29.35 18.80
N ASN A 515 3.36 30.61 19.23
CA ASN A 515 4.46 31.56 19.42
C ASN A 515 5.39 31.16 20.55
N GLU A 516 4.99 30.21 21.39
CA GLU A 516 5.87 29.50 22.32
C GLU A 516 6.88 28.64 21.54
N CYS A 517 7.83 29.34 20.92
CA CYS A 517 9.12 28.92 20.43
C CYS A 517 9.24 27.83 19.35
N LEU A 518 8.21 27.02 19.07
CA LEU A 518 8.27 25.95 18.06
C LEU A 518 8.39 26.47 16.64
N LEU A 519 7.77 27.63 16.37
CA LEU A 519 7.91 28.33 15.09
C LEU A 519 9.36 28.76 14.79
N ALA A 520 10.22 28.87 15.82
CA ALA A 520 11.63 29.27 15.70
C ALA A 520 12.60 28.08 15.61
N GLN A 521 12.14 26.82 15.65
CA GLN A 521 13.03 25.67 15.67
C GLN A 521 13.86 25.55 14.37
N PRO A 522 15.17 25.25 14.49
CA PRO A 522 16.02 25.00 13.32
C PRO A 522 15.47 23.83 12.49
N GLY A 523 15.47 23.97 11.17
CA GLY A 523 15.07 22.88 10.28
C GLY A 523 13.57 22.80 9.95
N VAL A 524 12.69 23.51 10.68
CA VAL A 524 11.26 23.61 10.33
C VAL A 524 11.10 24.29 8.97
N LYS A 525 10.58 23.57 7.97
CA LYS A 525 10.37 24.05 6.59
C LYS A 525 8.92 24.39 6.30
N VAL A 526 7.98 23.75 6.99
CA VAL A 526 6.55 23.90 6.77
C VAL A 526 5.87 24.25 8.09
N VAL A 527 5.02 25.27 8.07
CA VAL A 527 4.15 25.61 9.19
C VAL A 527 2.71 25.64 8.71
N VAL A 528 1.84 24.89 9.36
CA VAL A 528 0.40 24.81 9.08
C VAL A 528 -0.35 25.13 10.37
N LEU A 529 -1.16 26.18 10.37
CA LEU A 529 -1.98 26.60 11.51
C LEU A 529 -3.44 26.70 11.06
N VAL A 530 -4.31 25.84 11.56
CA VAL A 530 -5.74 25.84 11.20
C VAL A 530 -6.56 26.03 12.47
N ASN A 531 -7.53 26.95 12.48
CA ASN A 531 -8.44 27.17 13.61
C ASN A 531 -7.75 27.34 14.97
N CYS A 532 -6.63 28.07 15.01
CA CYS A 532 -5.83 28.32 16.21
C CYS A 532 -6.07 29.73 16.79
N SER A 533 -5.93 29.87 18.11
CA SER A 533 -6.06 31.16 18.83
C SER A 533 -4.72 31.92 18.85
N ILE A 534 -4.22 32.32 17.68
CA ILE A 534 -2.94 33.02 17.54
C ILE A 534 -3.16 34.51 17.21
N THR A 535 -2.44 35.42 17.90
CA THR A 535 -2.58 36.88 17.72
C THR A 535 -1.51 37.50 16.81
N ASN A 536 -0.32 36.90 16.71
CA ASN A 536 0.79 37.32 15.85
C ASN A 536 1.66 36.10 15.49
N VAL A 537 2.57 36.21 14.52
CA VAL A 537 3.53 35.14 14.16
C VAL A 537 4.98 35.51 14.48
N GLY A 538 5.21 36.26 15.56
CA GLY A 538 6.53 36.77 15.94
C GLY A 538 7.59 35.69 16.12
N GLY A 539 7.18 34.47 16.50
CA GLY A 539 8.07 33.31 16.62
C GLY A 539 8.81 32.95 15.32
N LEU A 540 8.23 33.24 14.15
CA LEU A 540 8.85 32.95 12.85
C LEU A 540 10.02 33.87 12.50
N LYS A 541 10.21 34.99 13.22
CA LYS A 541 11.28 35.97 12.92
C LYS A 541 12.68 35.34 13.03
N ARG A 542 12.85 34.35 13.91
CA ARG A 542 14.13 33.66 14.14
C ARG A 542 14.29 32.41 13.28
N ASN A 543 13.24 31.97 12.59
CA ASN A 543 13.31 30.85 11.67
C ASN A 543 14.02 31.29 10.38
N THR A 544 14.98 30.50 9.90
CA THR A 544 15.70 30.78 8.65
C THR A 544 15.52 29.70 7.59
N SER A 545 14.74 28.65 7.89
CA SER A 545 14.56 27.46 7.05
C SER A 545 13.15 27.33 6.47
N LEU A 546 12.18 28.13 6.94
CA LEU A 546 10.79 28.09 6.52
C LEU A 546 10.67 28.32 5.01
N THR A 547 9.97 27.42 4.34
CA THR A 547 9.69 27.48 2.90
C THR A 547 8.20 27.63 2.62
N GLN A 548 7.35 27.08 3.50
CA GLN A 548 5.90 27.10 3.35
C GLN A 548 5.23 27.52 4.65
N PHE A 549 4.31 28.47 4.56
CA PHE A 549 3.48 28.92 5.68
C PHE A 549 2.01 28.90 5.26
N HIS A 550 1.19 28.12 5.96
CA HIS A 550 -0.24 28.04 5.75
C HIS A 550 -0.95 28.39 7.06
N ILE A 551 -1.89 29.33 6.97
CA ILE A 551 -2.77 29.69 8.08
C ILE A 551 -4.22 29.79 7.61
N GLU A 552 -5.13 29.14 8.34
CA GLU A 552 -6.55 29.08 8.01
C GLU A 552 -7.40 29.26 9.27
N GLY A 553 -8.49 30.03 9.16
CA GLY A 553 -9.52 30.10 10.20
C GLY A 553 -9.01 30.60 11.55
N CYS A 554 -7.98 31.46 11.58
CA CYS A 554 -7.42 32.02 12.81
C CYS A 554 -7.93 33.47 13.00
N PRO A 555 -9.08 33.69 13.68
CA PRO A 555 -9.78 34.97 13.68
C PRO A 555 -9.05 36.08 14.43
N GLN A 556 -8.18 35.73 15.39
CA GLN A 556 -7.48 36.67 16.26
C GLN A 556 -6.15 37.18 15.68
N LEU A 557 -5.70 36.66 14.54
CA LEU A 557 -4.39 37.02 13.99
C LEU A 557 -4.40 38.46 13.44
N THR A 558 -3.60 39.34 14.04
CA THR A 558 -3.54 40.76 13.68
C THR A 558 -2.33 41.14 12.82
N SER A 559 -1.24 40.35 12.90
CA SER A 559 0.04 40.73 12.31
C SER A 559 0.86 39.55 11.75
N LEU A 560 1.36 39.72 10.53
CA LEU A 560 2.32 38.85 9.83
C LEU A 560 3.77 39.34 9.92
N LYS A 561 4.08 40.39 10.68
CA LYS A 561 5.44 40.99 10.80
C LYS A 561 6.57 40.01 11.10
N GLY A 562 6.28 38.87 11.73
CA GLY A 562 7.26 37.80 11.95
C GLY A 562 7.86 37.21 10.67
N LEU A 563 7.16 37.35 9.52
CA LEU A 563 7.63 36.90 8.21
C LEU A 563 8.43 37.98 7.45
N ARG A 564 8.63 39.17 8.02
CA ARG A 564 9.33 40.28 7.35
C ARG A 564 10.74 39.85 6.93
N ARG A 565 11.09 40.06 5.65
CA ARG A 565 12.39 39.74 5.05
C ARG A 565 12.82 38.27 5.22
N HIS A 566 11.87 37.33 5.30
CA HIS A 566 12.19 35.92 5.52
C HIS A 566 13.02 35.34 4.34
N PRO A 567 14.22 34.77 4.59
CA PRO A 567 15.22 34.51 3.54
C PRO A 567 14.88 33.34 2.59
N THR A 568 14.10 32.37 3.05
CA THR A 568 13.82 31.10 2.35
C THR A 568 12.35 30.88 1.99
N LEU A 569 11.45 31.77 2.41
CA LEU A 569 10.00 31.58 2.29
C LEU A 569 9.60 31.61 0.81
N ARG A 570 8.90 30.56 0.35
CA ARG A 570 8.52 30.34 -1.06
C ARG A 570 7.02 30.43 -1.28
N SER A 571 6.24 29.92 -0.34
CA SER A 571 4.79 29.81 -0.42
C SER A 571 4.11 30.28 0.87
N VAL A 572 3.08 31.11 0.73
CA VAL A 572 2.22 31.58 1.82
C VAL A 572 0.75 31.36 1.45
N SER A 573 -0.03 30.80 2.37
CA SER A 573 -1.49 30.66 2.24
C SER A 573 -2.15 31.25 3.48
N VAL A 574 -3.08 32.19 3.30
CA VAL A 574 -3.80 32.85 4.40
C VAL A 574 -5.30 32.85 4.09
N THR A 575 -6.08 32.07 4.83
CA THR A 575 -7.52 31.91 4.60
C THR A 575 -8.28 32.24 5.89
N GLY A 576 -9.42 32.95 5.81
CA GLY A 576 -10.30 33.14 6.97
C GLY A 576 -9.67 33.86 8.18
N CYS A 577 -8.74 34.80 7.96
CA CYS A 577 -8.07 35.59 9.01
C CYS A 577 -8.40 37.10 8.85
N PRO A 578 -9.53 37.59 9.36
CA PRO A 578 -10.07 38.93 9.03
C PRO A 578 -9.33 40.12 9.68
N LEU A 579 -8.55 39.90 10.74
CA LEU A 579 -7.90 40.99 11.50
C LEU A 579 -6.49 41.36 11.00
N ILE A 580 -5.96 40.67 9.98
CA ILE A 580 -4.62 40.94 9.44
C ILE A 580 -4.60 42.30 8.73
N ARG A 581 -3.70 43.19 9.16
CA ARG A 581 -3.57 44.55 8.58
C ARG A 581 -2.28 44.79 7.79
N ASP A 582 -1.30 43.88 7.89
CA ASP A 582 0.08 44.07 7.42
C ASP A 582 0.54 42.98 6.43
N ILE A 583 -0.35 42.57 5.52
CA ILE A 583 -0.04 41.55 4.50
C ILE A 583 1.05 42.00 3.50
N ASP A 584 1.25 43.31 3.37
CA ASP A 584 2.29 43.94 2.56
C ASP A 584 3.71 43.55 2.99
N VAL A 585 3.89 43.12 4.24
CA VAL A 585 5.19 42.64 4.75
C VAL A 585 5.74 41.47 3.91
N LEU A 586 4.87 40.69 3.26
CA LEU A 586 5.25 39.58 2.39
C LEU A 586 6.06 40.02 1.16
N LEU A 587 5.91 41.27 0.68
CA LEU A 587 6.72 41.83 -0.42
C LEU A 587 8.21 41.94 -0.07
N THR A 588 8.53 42.00 1.22
CA THR A 588 9.90 42.09 1.70
C THR A 588 10.65 40.75 1.64
N CYS A 589 9.94 39.63 1.42
CA CYS A 589 10.54 38.30 1.30
C CYS A 589 11.16 38.11 -0.10
N PRO A 590 12.47 37.85 -0.22
CA PRO A 590 13.15 37.80 -1.53
C PRO A 590 12.77 36.58 -2.38
N LYS A 591 12.51 35.41 -1.76
CA LYS A 591 12.24 34.14 -2.47
C LYS A 591 10.76 33.76 -2.59
N LEU A 592 9.87 34.63 -2.12
CA LEU A 592 8.43 34.35 -2.11
C LEU A 592 7.90 34.42 -3.55
N PHE A 593 7.20 33.38 -4.00
CA PHE A 593 6.63 33.34 -5.35
C PHE A 593 5.18 32.90 -5.40
N ASN A 594 4.65 32.28 -4.34
CA ASN A 594 3.29 31.80 -4.27
C ASN A 594 2.57 32.39 -3.06
N VAL A 595 1.49 33.13 -3.27
CA VAL A 595 0.64 33.70 -2.21
C VAL A 595 -0.82 33.41 -2.55
N LYS A 596 -1.48 32.60 -1.71
CA LYS A 596 -2.91 32.28 -1.81
C LYS A 596 -3.66 32.94 -0.66
N THR A 597 -4.81 33.54 -0.96
CA THR A 597 -5.71 34.11 0.06
C THR A 597 -7.15 33.87 -0.34
N HIS A 598 -7.97 33.28 0.54
CA HIS A 598 -9.39 32.99 0.27
C HIS A 598 -10.28 33.35 1.47
N GLY A 599 -11.53 33.78 1.20
CA GLY A 599 -12.58 34.00 2.23
C GLY A 599 -13.30 35.36 2.14
N LYS A 600 -14.60 35.37 2.50
CA LYS A 600 -15.50 36.54 2.52
C LYS A 600 -15.08 37.67 3.48
N GLY A 601 -14.02 37.46 4.28
CA GLY A 601 -13.42 38.44 5.20
C GLY A 601 -12.22 39.21 4.64
N ALA A 602 -11.91 39.08 3.34
CA ALA A 602 -10.95 39.97 2.67
C ALA A 602 -11.56 41.37 2.47
N ALA A 603 -11.87 42.08 3.55
CA ALA A 603 -12.33 43.47 3.50
C ALA A 603 -11.23 44.45 3.00
N ASN A 604 -10.03 43.95 2.70
CA ASN A 604 -8.96 44.68 2.04
C ASN A 604 -8.33 43.82 0.93
N LEU A 605 -8.97 43.77 -0.25
CA LEU A 605 -8.45 43.10 -1.45
C LEU A 605 -7.25 43.83 -2.09
N ALA A 606 -7.14 45.15 -1.92
CA ALA A 606 -6.13 45.97 -2.60
C ALA A 606 -4.67 45.61 -2.21
N PRO A 607 -4.32 45.38 -0.93
CA PRO A 607 -2.98 44.95 -0.53
C PRO A 607 -2.61 43.55 -1.05
N VAL A 608 -3.58 42.63 -1.11
CA VAL A 608 -3.39 41.26 -1.62
C VAL A 608 -3.07 41.28 -3.11
N LEU A 609 -3.84 42.02 -3.90
CA LEU A 609 -3.61 42.20 -5.33
C LEU A 609 -2.27 42.89 -5.58
N THR A 610 -1.91 43.88 -4.76
CA THR A 610 -0.60 44.56 -4.81
C THR A 610 0.56 43.60 -4.55
N VAL A 611 0.41 42.66 -3.60
CA VAL A 611 1.41 41.62 -3.32
C VAL A 611 1.51 40.65 -4.51
N GLN A 612 0.38 40.15 -5.03
CA GLN A 612 0.36 39.23 -6.17
C GLN A 612 0.94 39.88 -7.45
N ASP A 613 0.62 41.14 -7.71
CA ASP A 613 1.12 41.91 -8.85
C ASP A 613 2.60 42.30 -8.67
N GLY A 614 3.03 42.64 -7.46
CA GLY A 614 4.45 42.86 -7.13
C GLY A 614 5.31 41.61 -7.34
N LEU A 615 4.79 40.44 -6.98
CA LEU A 615 5.45 39.16 -7.25
C LEU A 615 5.44 38.78 -8.74
N ARG A 616 4.35 39.06 -9.46
CA ARG A 616 4.30 38.91 -10.94
C ARG A 616 5.34 39.80 -11.62
N LYS A 617 5.49 41.07 -11.20
CA LYS A 617 6.50 42.00 -11.71
C LYS A 617 7.94 41.55 -11.38
N ARG A 618 8.21 41.03 -10.18
CA ARG A 618 9.51 40.42 -9.85
C ARG A 618 9.83 39.22 -10.75
N ARG A 619 8.88 38.30 -10.98
CA ARG A 619 9.07 37.18 -11.91
C ARG A 619 9.34 37.61 -13.35
N GLN A 620 8.77 38.74 -13.78
CA GLN A 620 9.05 39.32 -15.10
C GLN A 620 10.47 39.94 -15.15
N ASN A 621 10.95 40.52 -14.06
CA ASN A 621 12.29 41.12 -13.94
C ASN A 621 13.43 40.09 -13.69
N ASP A 622 13.14 38.95 -13.07
CA ASP A 622 14.09 37.85 -12.80
C ASP A 622 14.18 36.80 -13.94
N LYS A 623 13.42 36.96 -15.03
CA LYS A 623 13.74 36.24 -16.27
C LYS A 623 15.16 36.66 -16.67
N PRO A 624 16.09 35.72 -16.96
CA PRO A 624 17.42 36.12 -17.42
C PRO A 624 17.23 37.02 -18.65
N LYS A 625 18.03 38.10 -18.73
CA LYS A 625 18.14 39.02 -19.89
C LYS A 625 18.63 38.31 -21.17
N ARG A 626 18.10 37.12 -21.48
CA ARG A 626 18.43 36.33 -22.67
C ARG A 626 17.61 36.75 -23.90
N ALA A 627 16.71 37.71 -23.80
CA ALA A 627 15.99 38.24 -24.96
C ALA A 627 16.72 39.41 -25.64
N SER A 628 17.38 40.30 -24.88
CA SER A 628 18.07 41.47 -25.45
C SER A 628 19.45 41.16 -26.04
N ASP A 629 20.16 40.15 -25.51
CA ASP A 629 21.48 39.75 -26.01
C ASP A 629 21.40 38.83 -27.25
N VAL A 630 20.27 38.15 -27.44
CA VAL A 630 19.99 37.37 -28.67
C VAL A 630 19.59 38.31 -29.80
N GLN A 631 18.83 39.37 -29.52
CA GLN A 631 18.40 40.32 -30.53
C GLN A 631 19.57 41.13 -31.13
N LYS A 632 20.61 41.40 -30.31
CA LYS A 632 21.86 42.03 -30.78
C LYS A 632 22.78 41.06 -31.55
N ARG A 633 22.69 39.75 -31.29
CA ARG A 633 23.41 38.71 -32.05
C ARG A 633 22.68 38.28 -33.33
N VAL A 634 21.39 38.60 -33.46
CA VAL A 634 20.59 38.34 -34.66
C VAL A 634 20.61 39.54 -35.62
N SER A 635 20.86 40.77 -35.15
CA SER A 635 21.09 41.92 -36.03
C SER A 635 22.41 41.87 -36.80
N ASP A 636 23.39 41.09 -36.33
CA ASP A 636 24.72 40.95 -36.97
C ASP A 636 24.79 39.78 -37.97
N ALA A 637 23.75 38.95 -38.09
CA ALA A 637 23.66 37.85 -39.06
C ALA A 637 22.57 38.17 -40.10
N GLY A 638 22.89 39.09 -41.00
CA GLY A 638 22.04 39.39 -42.16
C GLY A 638 21.81 38.14 -43.03
N GLY A 639 20.55 37.81 -43.30
CA GLY A 639 20.22 36.65 -44.13
C GLY A 639 18.73 36.36 -44.32
N SER A 640 18.14 37.03 -45.33
CA SER A 640 17.00 36.59 -46.16
C SER A 640 15.70 36.06 -45.49
N GLY A 641 14.72 36.95 -45.31
CA GLY A 641 13.39 36.94 -45.96
C GLY A 641 12.44 35.73 -46.00
N LYS A 642 12.86 34.48 -45.76
CA LYS A 642 12.00 33.29 -45.95
C LYS A 642 11.41 32.71 -44.66
N VAL A 643 12.03 32.96 -43.50
CA VAL A 643 11.57 32.44 -42.19
C VAL A 643 10.40 33.24 -41.60
N LEU A 644 10.21 34.50 -42.03
CA LEU A 644 9.16 35.38 -41.52
C LEU A 644 7.77 35.09 -42.13
N GLU A 645 7.71 34.52 -43.34
CA GLU A 645 6.46 34.16 -44.00
C GLU A 645 5.94 32.79 -43.52
N GLU A 646 6.81 31.82 -43.24
CA GLU A 646 6.41 30.53 -42.66
C GLU A 646 5.89 30.65 -41.21
N TRP A 647 6.40 31.62 -40.45
CA TRP A 647 5.94 31.88 -39.07
C TRP A 647 4.54 32.53 -39.04
N LYS A 648 4.20 33.35 -40.03
CA LYS A 648 2.85 33.96 -40.16
C LYS A 648 1.77 32.94 -40.54
N ALA A 649 2.12 31.91 -41.30
CA ALA A 649 1.21 30.81 -41.63
C ALA A 649 0.88 29.94 -40.41
N TYR A 650 1.86 29.71 -39.53
CA TYR A 650 1.70 28.93 -38.30
C TYR A 650 0.82 29.64 -37.24
N VAL A 651 0.92 30.96 -37.14
CA VAL A 651 0.07 31.78 -36.23
C VAL A 651 -1.39 31.84 -36.72
N LYS A 652 -1.64 31.83 -38.03
CA LYS A 652 -3.00 31.76 -38.59
C LYS A 652 -3.68 30.40 -38.36
N LEU A 653 -2.93 29.30 -38.32
CA LEU A 653 -3.47 27.95 -38.08
C LEU A 653 -3.89 27.73 -36.60
N LEU A 654 -3.23 28.41 -35.67
CA LEU A 654 -3.54 28.34 -34.24
C LEU A 654 -4.72 29.23 -33.82
N GLN A 655 -5.11 30.19 -34.67
CA GLN A 655 -6.26 31.07 -34.42
C GLN A 655 -7.61 30.49 -34.89
N SER A 656 -7.63 29.40 -35.68
CA SER A 656 -8.87 28.77 -36.18
C SER A 656 -9.37 27.57 -35.37
N ALA A 657 -8.61 27.06 -34.40
CA ALA A 657 -8.97 25.84 -33.64
C ALA A 657 -9.41 26.08 -32.18
N GLY A 658 -9.59 27.34 -31.75
CA GLY A 658 -9.69 27.69 -30.33
C GLY A 658 -10.91 28.52 -29.89
N MET A 659 -12.03 28.52 -30.63
CA MET A 659 -13.26 29.21 -30.19
C MET A 659 -14.53 28.53 -30.72
N MET A 660 -15.17 27.68 -29.93
CA MET A 660 -16.63 27.64 -29.79
C MET A 660 -17.02 27.01 -28.45
N ALA A 661 -17.96 27.68 -27.76
CA ALA A 661 -18.76 27.26 -26.60
C ALA A 661 -18.35 27.80 -25.22
N PHE A 662 -18.63 29.09 -24.99
CA PHE A 662 -19.10 29.56 -23.68
C PHE A 662 -20.00 30.79 -23.84
N GLN A 663 -21.34 30.62 -23.87
CA GLN A 663 -22.34 31.62 -23.49
C GLN A 663 -23.79 31.08 -23.58
N ALA A 664 -24.49 30.98 -22.43
CA ALA A 664 -25.95 31.13 -22.16
C ALA A 664 -26.37 30.25 -20.94
N ARG A 665 -26.51 30.79 -19.72
CA ARG A 665 -27.69 31.42 -19.03
C ARG A 665 -28.76 30.46 -18.45
N ARG A 666 -29.00 30.63 -17.14
CA ARG A 666 -30.13 30.28 -16.24
C ARG A 666 -31.51 30.01 -16.89
N SER A 667 -32.23 28.97 -16.44
CA SER A 667 -33.48 29.00 -15.61
C SER A 667 -34.34 27.71 -15.71
N GLU A 668 -34.79 27.22 -14.55
CA GLU A 668 -36.04 26.46 -14.23
C GLU A 668 -36.48 25.15 -14.95
N GLY A 669 -36.76 24.10 -14.14
CA GLY A 669 -38.10 23.46 -14.13
C GLY A 669 -38.37 22.13 -14.87
N VAL A 670 -38.11 20.98 -14.21
CA VAL A 670 -38.89 19.72 -14.13
C VAL A 670 -39.41 18.99 -15.41
N GLY A 671 -38.94 17.73 -15.62
CA GLY A 671 -39.83 16.55 -15.65
C GLY A 671 -40.04 15.71 -16.93
N LEU A 672 -39.56 14.45 -16.87
CA LEU A 672 -40.04 13.19 -17.49
C LEU A 672 -39.69 12.84 -18.97
N GLY A 673 -39.16 11.61 -19.15
CA GLY A 673 -39.51 10.79 -20.34
C GLY A 673 -38.44 9.98 -21.10
N THR A 674 -37.58 9.23 -20.42
CA THR A 674 -36.87 7.97 -20.79
C THR A 674 -36.94 7.35 -22.21
N ALA A 675 -35.77 7.00 -22.78
CA ALA A 675 -35.36 5.70 -23.39
C ALA A 675 -33.84 5.74 -23.75
N PHE A 676 -32.93 5.09 -23.00
CA PHE A 676 -32.34 3.72 -23.16
C PHE A 676 -31.67 3.46 -24.53
N PHE A 677 -30.35 3.31 -24.67
CA PHE A 677 -29.45 2.25 -24.15
C PHE A 677 -27.97 2.71 -24.04
N GLY A 678 -27.24 2.32 -22.97
CA GLY A 678 -25.75 2.23 -22.95
C GLY A 678 -24.97 2.93 -21.79
N ALA A 679 -25.14 2.44 -20.56
CA ALA A 679 -24.48 2.77 -19.27
C ALA A 679 -22.92 2.73 -19.27
N VAL A 680 -22.16 3.60 -18.57
CA VAL A 680 -21.88 3.71 -17.11
C VAL A 680 -21.00 2.58 -16.52
N TRP A 681 -19.79 2.95 -16.10
CA TRP A 681 -19.33 2.74 -14.72
C TRP A 681 -18.49 3.94 -14.27
N PHE A 682 -18.67 4.36 -13.01
CA PHE A 682 -18.08 5.52 -12.33
C PHE A 682 -18.79 6.88 -12.47
N LEU A 683 -20.07 6.90 -12.11
CA LEU A 683 -20.55 7.84 -11.09
C LEU A 683 -21.58 7.12 -10.18
N PHE A 684 -21.40 7.26 -8.86
CA PHE A 684 -22.34 6.92 -7.77
C PHE A 684 -22.58 5.45 -7.38
N VAL A 685 -21.77 4.96 -6.43
CA VAL A 685 -22.26 4.21 -5.25
C VAL A 685 -21.71 4.92 -4.00
N PHE A 686 -22.37 6.02 -3.64
CA PHE A 686 -22.34 6.62 -2.31
C PHE A 686 -23.79 7.06 -2.05
N PHE A 687 -24.44 6.43 -1.05
CA PHE A 687 -25.85 6.53 -0.62
C PHE A 687 -26.88 5.87 -1.55
N LEU A 688 -27.61 4.81 -1.22
CA LEU A 688 -27.96 4.12 0.03
C LEU A 688 -27.81 2.60 -0.22
N ILE A 689 -27.39 1.77 0.73
CA ILE A 689 -28.19 1.34 1.87
C ILE A 689 -27.38 1.53 3.16
N TRP A 690 -27.86 2.46 3.99
CA TRP A 690 -27.96 2.17 5.42
C TRP A 690 -29.33 1.50 5.59
N SER A 691 -29.27 0.24 6.02
CA SER A 691 -30.26 -0.49 6.79
C SER A 691 -29.45 -1.25 7.83
#